data_AF-A3Y6C3-F1
#
_entry.id   AF-A3Y6C3-F1
#
_cell.length_a   1.000
_cell.length_b   1.000
_cell.length_c   1.000
_cell.angle_alpha   90.00
_cell.angle_beta   90.00
_cell.angle_gamma   90.00
#
_symmetry.space_group_name_H-M   'P 1'
#
loop_
_entity.id
_entity.type
_entity.pdbx_description
1 polymer ?
#
loop_
_entity_poly.entity_id
_entity_poly.type
_entity_poly.pdbx_seq_one_letter_code
_entity_poly.pdbx_strand_id
1 'polypeptide(L)'
;MSLSQAEYQIHGGIHPPENKTQSLQLPLGRPTLPERLILPLGQHIGQASRPLVKVGDKVLKGQAIAINNGFLSSFLHAPTSGEILAIDLHGVPHPSGLEEVCIQLQPDGLDLWTELNTLENWLELPTADVVSHLAEMGIVGMGGAGFPTQVKLAGATKHTIHELIINAAECEPYITADDMLIREKTDALIKGIQVLQTLIEAQRTIIGIEDNKQTAIKLLTDEIERTKANIDVVVLPTKYPSGGEKQLIQLITGKEVPSGQLPADIGVMCQNVGTCVAIYDAIYQGKPLISRITTLTGDAMGQAQNVEVLLGTPISHLLEYAEFNPQHLERLVMGGPMMGFTISDNQVPVVKTSNCILAASTKELPTPAPEQACIRCGMCEQACPASLLPQQLLWFSKSQEHEKAEHHNLFDCIECGACSYVCPSSIPLVQYYRHTKSAIRESREAAVKSDHAKVRFEARQARIAAEAAEKEAKRAAARAKAAASAAKKAADLSATNDAKTRAQIKEEPKTEIKDDNQAQVKKLKIDIAIANTKLKKTTKQLTLAQEAADLEQINTLTQAQKEQQAIVSELEQALAKLDQAAPAKTASAKPAANDATKKAKVDLAIASTKLKKLQKQLSLDEANTEIAQQISEQETVVKTAQAALDKANKETPQAPPAANASTGMSADLKKAKIDLAIASTKLKKLEKQLAADESNEDLKAQLKEQKTLVEKAQAAFDTLNADTKDVATPASKPKIQVNSDDLKKAKIDLAMASTKLKKLHKQLAQTPESDDIKAQITQQEAAQADAQARLDKLNNANDATPISKARVAPIPASDEVKKAKIAFAMASTKLKKAQKKLAEDSDNQALKDQVETLQKETAEAQSALDAITQAPTPELAPETKNEADVDTQAKDNANQAVEASPNISKDELKKAKIALVMASTKLKKVQKKLEEEPENQDLIDQVKMLEAQHEKAQSSFDALNVSNAKPQTEQSVVTPPVSTETKSSDEEPKTILSDVEIKKLKIEAAMAKASAAKIEKAVKRAQELALDELADLTNQHQASLARAEQLAANLKAAISGEKVTQTIEESPKPEPKVSSASDSNKSLKIEHAMAKAALNKVLLSIRRMQDDGASEADIAATDLPQEKAEKERQLAQVESQMDQEDTLKAEQERLAKRGPLTKPVPTAKPKPDDLLPELPSFEHLDESGRAAESKKQKIAAAMAKAKLMKLQIRLEKEPDEAKSIRITMDEVRIEQKQAQRILAKLNDLSVQEKD
;
A
#
# COMPACT_ATOMS: atom_id res chain seq x y z
N MET A 1 -41.24 -1.69 30.56
CA MET A 1 -41.99 -0.47 30.19
C MET A 1 -42.11 0.44 31.41
N SER A 2 -41.16 1.36 31.55
CA SER A 2 -41.33 2.63 32.27
C SER A 2 -40.85 3.76 31.37
N LEU A 3 -41.67 4.80 31.21
CA LEU A 3 -41.16 6.13 30.92
C LEU A 3 -40.65 6.69 32.24
N SER A 4 -39.34 6.91 32.34
CA SER A 4 -38.67 7.37 33.57
C SER A 4 -37.70 8.51 33.24
N GLN A 5 -37.30 9.28 34.26
CA GLN A 5 -36.17 10.20 34.14
C GLN A 5 -34.87 9.50 34.54
N ALA A 6 -33.73 10.04 34.12
CA ALA A 6 -32.42 9.59 34.59
C ALA A 6 -32.28 9.78 36.11
N GLU A 7 -32.07 8.69 36.84
CA GLU A 7 -31.91 8.70 38.30
C GLU A 7 -30.51 9.20 38.74
N TYR A 8 -29.52 9.14 37.83
CA TYR A 8 -28.12 9.42 38.10
C TYR A 8 -27.65 10.71 37.41
N GLN A 9 -26.57 11.30 37.91
CA GLN A 9 -25.97 12.52 37.37
C GLN A 9 -24.49 12.29 37.02
N ILE A 10 -24.04 12.88 35.92
CA ILE A 10 -22.62 12.94 35.53
C ILE A 10 -21.94 14.19 36.08
N HIS A 11 -20.69 14.03 36.52
CA HIS A 11 -19.79 15.14 36.81
C HIS A 11 -19.54 16.00 35.57
N GLY A 12 -19.10 17.24 35.76
CA GLY A 12 -18.76 18.15 34.67
C GLY A 12 -19.90 18.44 33.70
N GLY A 13 -19.54 18.70 32.44
CA GLY A 13 -20.46 19.07 31.37
C GLY A 13 -20.82 20.56 31.34
N ILE A 14 -21.52 20.97 30.29
CA ILE A 14 -21.89 22.37 29.99
C ILE A 14 -23.28 22.44 29.31
N HIS A 15 -23.85 23.64 29.27
CA HIS A 15 -25.10 23.94 28.57
C HIS A 15 -24.85 25.02 27.48
N PRO A 16 -24.29 24.66 26.31
CA PRO A 16 -24.20 25.55 25.16
C PRO A 16 -25.60 25.84 24.57
N PRO A 17 -25.80 26.94 23.81
CA PRO A 17 -27.04 27.18 23.09
C PRO A 17 -27.35 26.04 22.11
N GLU A 18 -28.56 25.46 22.20
CA GLU A 18 -28.89 24.23 21.48
C GLU A 18 -28.99 24.39 19.96
N ASN A 19 -29.60 25.50 19.51
CA ASN A 19 -29.84 25.86 18.09
C ASN A 19 -30.58 24.82 17.21
N LYS A 20 -31.05 23.71 17.81
CA LYS A 20 -31.79 22.61 17.18
C LYS A 20 -33.07 23.02 16.45
N THR A 21 -33.68 24.15 16.82
CA THR A 21 -34.92 24.63 16.19
C THR A 21 -34.74 25.00 14.72
N GLN A 22 -33.54 25.41 14.28
CA GLN A 22 -33.29 25.85 12.89
C GLN A 22 -33.68 24.76 11.87
N SER A 23 -33.13 23.56 12.03
CA SER A 23 -33.23 22.43 11.09
C SER A 23 -34.46 21.53 11.29
N LEU A 24 -35.34 21.88 12.23
CA LEU A 24 -36.58 21.16 12.56
C LEU A 24 -37.86 21.86 12.07
N GLN A 25 -37.77 23.01 11.38
CA GLN A 25 -38.95 23.72 10.84
C GLN A 25 -39.51 23.07 9.56
N LEU A 26 -38.69 22.31 8.84
CA LEU A 26 -39.01 21.68 7.56
C LEU A 26 -39.04 20.15 7.70
N PRO A 27 -39.85 19.44 6.89
CA PRO A 27 -39.88 17.97 6.85
C PRO A 27 -38.55 17.40 6.33
N LEU A 28 -38.36 16.07 6.44
CA LEU A 28 -37.17 15.39 5.91
C LEU A 28 -36.98 15.65 4.40
N GLY A 29 -35.94 16.41 4.07
CA GLY A 29 -35.59 16.80 2.70
C GLY A 29 -34.93 15.68 1.91
N ARG A 30 -35.00 15.79 0.58
CA ARG A 30 -34.45 14.81 -0.37
C ARG A 30 -33.74 15.54 -1.52
N PRO A 31 -32.43 15.80 -1.40
CA PRO A 31 -31.64 16.41 -2.46
C PRO A 31 -31.70 15.60 -3.76
N THR A 32 -31.49 16.30 -4.88
CA THR A 32 -31.35 15.68 -6.21
C THR A 32 -30.11 14.78 -6.27
N LEU A 33 -30.04 13.91 -7.27
CA LEU A 33 -28.83 13.14 -7.57
C LEU A 33 -27.71 14.10 -8.05
N PRO A 34 -26.49 14.06 -7.46
CA PRO A 34 -25.35 14.84 -7.95
C PRO A 34 -24.78 14.24 -9.24
N GLU A 35 -24.05 15.03 -10.04
CA GLU A 35 -23.38 14.53 -11.26
C GLU A 35 -22.43 13.34 -10.99
N ARG A 36 -21.79 13.34 -9.81
CA ARG A 36 -20.79 12.36 -9.37
C ARG A 36 -20.90 12.14 -7.87
N LEU A 37 -20.71 10.89 -7.46
CA LEU A 37 -20.55 10.45 -6.07
C LEU A 37 -19.09 10.03 -5.87
N ILE A 38 -18.43 10.60 -4.86
CA ILE A 38 -17.04 10.33 -4.50
C ILE A 38 -17.07 9.44 -3.25
N LEU A 39 -16.65 8.18 -3.35
CA LEU A 39 -16.85 7.18 -2.29
C LEU A 39 -15.50 6.75 -1.69
N PRO A 40 -15.07 7.32 -0.54
CA PRO A 40 -13.84 6.93 0.12
C PRO A 40 -13.84 5.46 0.53
N LEU A 41 -12.69 4.80 0.41
CA LEU A 41 -12.50 3.44 0.89
C LEU A 41 -12.28 3.38 2.43
N GLY A 42 -11.86 4.48 3.05
CA GLY A 42 -11.85 4.67 4.51
C GLY A 42 -13.13 5.35 5.02
N GLN A 43 -14.12 4.58 5.45
CA GLN A 43 -15.35 5.10 6.10
C GLN A 43 -15.61 4.41 7.46
N HIS A 44 -14.53 4.07 8.15
CA HIS A 44 -14.48 3.29 9.39
C HIS A 44 -13.09 3.41 10.03
N ILE A 45 -12.96 3.03 11.30
CA ILE A 45 -11.68 3.12 12.03
C ILE A 45 -10.57 2.13 11.56
N GLY A 46 -10.91 1.08 10.81
CA GLY A 46 -9.93 0.12 10.28
C GLY A 46 -9.28 0.52 8.95
N GLN A 47 -8.41 -0.37 8.43
CA GLN A 47 -7.75 -0.18 7.13
C GLN A 47 -8.78 -0.03 6.00
N ALA A 48 -8.55 0.92 5.09
CA ALA A 48 -9.41 1.18 3.93
C ALA A 48 -9.79 -0.10 3.17
N SER A 49 -11.06 -0.18 2.79
CA SER A 49 -11.65 -1.32 2.06
C SER A 49 -11.04 -1.50 0.68
N ARG A 50 -11.14 -2.71 0.12
CA ARG A 50 -10.52 -3.08 -1.16
C ARG A 50 -11.58 -3.04 -2.28
N PRO A 51 -11.37 -2.29 -3.36
CA PRO A 51 -12.35 -2.21 -4.45
C PRO A 51 -12.55 -3.58 -5.11
N LEU A 52 -13.81 -3.90 -5.41
CA LEU A 52 -14.25 -5.07 -6.18
C LEU A 52 -14.46 -4.73 -7.66
N VAL A 53 -14.68 -3.44 -7.96
CA VAL A 53 -14.96 -2.89 -9.29
C VAL A 53 -13.74 -2.22 -9.91
N LYS A 54 -13.81 -1.94 -11.21
CA LYS A 54 -12.81 -1.29 -12.04
C LYS A 54 -13.41 -0.08 -12.76
N VAL A 55 -12.54 0.77 -13.30
CA VAL A 55 -12.95 1.91 -14.15
C VAL A 55 -13.63 1.40 -15.43
N GLY A 56 -14.81 1.94 -15.73
CA GLY A 56 -15.69 1.52 -16.82
C GLY A 56 -16.65 0.38 -16.48
N ASP A 57 -16.63 -0.16 -15.24
CA ASP A 57 -17.66 -1.09 -14.80
C ASP A 57 -18.98 -0.36 -14.55
N LYS A 58 -20.11 -0.96 -14.97
CA LYS A 58 -21.44 -0.52 -14.58
C LYS A 58 -21.89 -1.22 -13.29
N VAL A 59 -22.55 -0.49 -12.42
CA VAL A 59 -22.99 -0.95 -11.09
C VAL A 59 -24.46 -0.64 -10.84
N LEU A 60 -25.12 -1.50 -10.08
CA LEU A 60 -26.50 -1.33 -9.62
C LEU A 60 -26.53 -0.75 -8.20
N LYS A 61 -27.61 -0.03 -7.85
CA LYS A 61 -27.85 0.48 -6.50
C LYS A 61 -27.87 -0.65 -5.47
N GLY A 62 -27.12 -0.48 -4.39
CA GLY A 62 -26.92 -1.51 -3.35
C GLY A 62 -25.90 -2.59 -3.72
N GLN A 63 -25.31 -2.60 -4.92
CA GLN A 63 -24.24 -3.54 -5.26
C GLN A 63 -22.98 -3.26 -4.43
N ALA A 64 -22.33 -4.30 -3.90
CA ALA A 64 -21.05 -4.17 -3.21
C ALA A 64 -19.93 -3.77 -4.20
N ILE A 65 -19.29 -2.63 -3.94
CA ILE A 65 -18.21 -2.05 -4.76
C ILE A 65 -16.84 -2.11 -4.06
N ALA A 66 -16.78 -2.29 -2.74
CA ALA A 66 -15.56 -2.64 -2.02
C ALA A 66 -15.83 -3.60 -0.85
N ILE A 67 -14.92 -4.54 -0.63
CA ILE A 67 -14.92 -5.53 0.45
C ILE A 67 -14.03 -5.06 1.62
N ASN A 68 -14.37 -5.47 2.84
CA ASN A 68 -13.59 -5.12 4.02
C ASN A 68 -12.15 -5.64 3.98
N ASN A 69 -11.22 -4.85 4.49
CA ASN A 69 -9.80 -5.14 4.58
C ASN A 69 -9.39 -5.52 6.03
N GLY A 70 -9.89 -6.67 6.48
CA GLY A 70 -9.69 -7.16 7.84
C GLY A 70 -10.74 -6.68 8.86
N PHE A 71 -10.55 -7.08 10.13
CA PHE A 71 -11.61 -7.09 11.15
C PHE A 71 -12.23 -5.72 11.50
N LEU A 72 -11.47 -4.62 11.43
CA LEU A 72 -11.96 -3.27 11.75
C LEU A 72 -12.50 -2.49 10.52
N SER A 73 -12.57 -3.15 9.36
CA SER A 73 -13.04 -2.58 8.09
C SER A 73 -14.47 -3.06 7.76
N SER A 74 -15.15 -2.40 6.83
CA SER A 74 -16.57 -2.63 6.49
C SER A 74 -16.84 -2.45 4.99
N PHE A 75 -17.80 -3.20 4.45
CA PHE A 75 -18.16 -3.18 3.04
C PHE A 75 -18.68 -1.80 2.58
N LEU A 76 -18.51 -1.51 1.29
CA LEU A 76 -18.96 -0.29 0.64
C LEU A 76 -19.82 -0.64 -0.57
N HIS A 77 -20.93 0.08 -0.74
CA HIS A 77 -21.97 -0.21 -1.73
C HIS A 77 -22.22 0.99 -2.65
N ALA A 78 -22.62 0.72 -3.89
CA ALA A 78 -23.06 1.73 -4.84
C ALA A 78 -24.34 2.42 -4.34
N PRO A 79 -24.36 3.75 -4.10
CA PRO A 79 -25.53 4.44 -3.55
C PRO A 79 -26.69 4.61 -4.54
N THR A 80 -26.41 4.47 -5.83
CA THR A 80 -27.36 4.49 -6.95
C THR A 80 -26.74 3.70 -8.12
N SER A 81 -27.49 3.46 -9.19
CA SER A 81 -26.96 2.85 -10.41
C SER A 81 -26.10 3.83 -11.21
N GLY A 82 -25.10 3.32 -11.92
CA GLY A 82 -24.17 4.19 -12.66
C GLY A 82 -22.95 3.49 -13.23
N GLU A 83 -21.96 4.30 -13.60
CA GLU A 83 -20.66 3.85 -14.14
C GLU A 83 -19.51 4.34 -13.27
N ILE A 84 -18.50 3.48 -13.05
CA ILE A 84 -17.31 3.80 -12.27
C ILE A 84 -16.33 4.59 -13.14
N LEU A 85 -16.27 5.91 -12.94
CA LEU A 85 -15.42 6.81 -13.72
C LEU A 85 -13.92 6.69 -13.39
N ALA A 86 -13.60 6.48 -12.12
CA ALA A 86 -12.22 6.46 -11.63
C ALA A 86 -12.09 5.75 -10.29
N ILE A 87 -10.87 5.32 -9.97
CA ILE A 87 -10.47 4.85 -8.64
C ILE A 87 -9.11 5.48 -8.34
N ASP A 88 -9.14 6.65 -7.71
CA ASP A 88 -8.01 7.59 -7.59
C ASP A 88 -8.04 8.38 -6.28
N LEU A 89 -7.01 9.20 -6.03
CA LEU A 89 -6.89 9.99 -4.80
C LEU A 89 -7.82 11.20 -4.85
N HIS A 90 -8.64 11.37 -3.81
CA HIS A 90 -9.55 12.48 -3.64
C HIS A 90 -9.57 12.96 -2.19
N GLY A 91 -9.82 14.25 -1.99
CA GLY A 91 -9.99 14.85 -0.66
C GLY A 91 -11.11 14.18 0.12
N VAL A 92 -10.80 13.71 1.34
CA VAL A 92 -11.77 13.14 2.29
C VAL A 92 -12.12 14.14 3.39
N PRO A 93 -13.26 13.99 4.07
CA PRO A 93 -13.59 14.79 5.25
C PRO A 93 -12.63 14.48 6.42
N HIS A 94 -11.48 15.16 6.43
CA HIS A 94 -10.45 15.07 7.46
C HIS A 94 -9.91 16.49 7.79
N PRO A 95 -9.60 16.83 9.07
CA PRO A 95 -9.18 18.17 9.47
C PRO A 95 -7.93 18.74 8.79
N SER A 96 -7.13 17.90 8.10
CA SER A 96 -5.93 18.30 7.38
C SER A 96 -6.10 18.40 5.86
N GLY A 97 -7.30 18.19 5.32
CA GLY A 97 -7.52 18.07 3.86
C GLY A 97 -6.75 16.88 3.26
N LEU A 98 -6.77 15.73 3.93
CA LEU A 98 -6.07 14.53 3.47
C LEU A 98 -6.77 13.93 2.24
N GLU A 99 -5.99 13.31 1.34
CA GLU A 99 -6.51 12.57 0.19
C GLU A 99 -6.44 11.05 0.45
N GLU A 100 -7.53 10.33 0.21
CA GLU A 100 -7.55 8.87 0.20
C GLU A 100 -7.99 8.33 -1.17
N VAL A 101 -7.81 7.03 -1.39
CA VAL A 101 -8.33 6.37 -2.60
C VAL A 101 -9.86 6.28 -2.49
N CYS A 102 -10.53 6.91 -3.43
CA CYS A 102 -11.98 6.94 -3.57
C CYS A 102 -12.41 6.19 -4.83
N ILE A 103 -13.65 5.68 -4.85
CA ILE A 103 -14.32 5.24 -6.07
C ILE A 103 -15.19 6.41 -6.56
N GLN A 104 -14.96 6.90 -7.77
CA GLN A 104 -15.85 7.88 -8.41
C GLN A 104 -16.94 7.16 -9.20
N LEU A 105 -18.20 7.37 -8.84
CA LEU A 105 -19.38 6.81 -9.50
C LEU A 105 -20.18 7.95 -10.14
N GLN A 106 -20.44 7.89 -11.45
CA GLN A 106 -21.39 8.77 -12.13
C GLN A 106 -22.77 8.11 -12.15
N PRO A 107 -23.80 8.68 -11.52
CA PRO A 107 -25.16 8.15 -11.60
C PRO A 107 -25.67 8.12 -13.04
N ASP A 108 -26.41 7.07 -13.39
CA ASP A 108 -27.10 6.97 -14.68
C ASP A 108 -28.51 7.58 -14.69
N GLY A 109 -28.99 8.02 -13.53
CA GLY A 109 -30.33 8.59 -13.33
C GLY A 109 -31.46 7.56 -13.31
N LEU A 110 -31.15 6.26 -13.40
CA LEU A 110 -32.14 5.18 -13.47
C LEU A 110 -32.48 4.58 -12.08
N ASP A 111 -31.62 4.81 -11.09
CA ASP A 111 -31.73 4.33 -9.70
C ASP A 111 -31.98 2.81 -9.53
N LEU A 112 -31.50 2.01 -10.49
CA LEU A 112 -31.78 0.57 -10.61
C LEU A 112 -31.11 -0.23 -9.49
N TRP A 113 -31.93 -0.86 -8.66
CA TRP A 113 -31.48 -1.75 -7.58
C TRP A 113 -30.88 -3.06 -8.08
N THR A 114 -29.92 -3.57 -7.31
CA THR A 114 -29.54 -4.98 -7.31
C THR A 114 -30.63 -5.84 -6.65
N GLU A 115 -30.47 -7.17 -6.64
CA GLU A 115 -31.44 -8.08 -6.03
C GLU A 115 -31.48 -7.91 -4.50
N LEU A 116 -32.57 -7.31 -3.99
CA LEU A 116 -32.77 -7.05 -2.56
C LEU A 116 -33.19 -8.32 -1.82
N ASN A 117 -32.19 -9.07 -1.37
CA ASN A 117 -32.35 -10.28 -0.59
C ASN A 117 -32.60 -9.94 0.89
N THR A 118 -33.86 -10.06 1.33
CA THR A 118 -34.24 -10.00 2.74
C THR A 118 -33.76 -11.24 3.49
N LEU A 119 -33.48 -11.09 4.79
CA LEU A 119 -33.07 -12.22 5.63
C LEU A 119 -34.31 -12.90 6.24
N GLU A 120 -35.00 -13.70 5.40
CA GLU A 120 -36.11 -14.57 5.84
C GLU A 120 -35.70 -15.43 7.04
N ASN A 121 -36.61 -15.60 8.00
CA ASN A 121 -36.43 -16.43 9.20
C ASN A 121 -35.11 -16.18 9.97
N TRP A 122 -34.60 -14.95 10.04
CA TRP A 122 -33.36 -14.62 10.76
C TRP A 122 -33.32 -15.07 12.24
N LEU A 123 -34.48 -15.28 12.86
CA LEU A 123 -34.64 -15.85 14.21
C LEU A 123 -34.29 -17.34 14.31
N GLU A 124 -34.34 -18.09 13.20
CA GLU A 124 -34.00 -19.51 13.10
C GLU A 124 -32.52 -19.72 12.69
N LEU A 125 -31.85 -18.64 12.23
CA LEU A 125 -30.46 -18.67 11.80
C LEU A 125 -29.49 -18.54 13.00
N PRO A 126 -28.29 -19.14 12.94
CA PRO A 126 -27.25 -18.88 13.91
C PRO A 126 -26.89 -17.40 13.97
N THR A 127 -26.73 -16.85 15.19
CA THR A 127 -26.33 -15.45 15.44
C THR A 127 -25.11 -15.03 14.61
N ALA A 128 -24.14 -15.94 14.43
CA ALA A 128 -22.93 -15.69 13.63
C ALA A 128 -23.22 -15.44 12.14
N ASP A 129 -24.25 -16.07 11.57
CA ASP A 129 -24.62 -15.92 10.17
C ASP A 129 -25.37 -14.60 9.96
N VAL A 130 -26.30 -14.24 10.88
CA VAL A 130 -26.96 -12.92 10.88
C VAL A 130 -25.95 -11.79 11.07
N VAL A 131 -25.00 -11.94 11.99
CA VAL A 131 -23.91 -10.98 12.22
C VAL A 131 -22.97 -10.88 11.00
N SER A 132 -22.84 -11.94 10.20
CA SER A 132 -22.09 -11.90 8.94
C SER A 132 -22.85 -11.19 7.83
N HIS A 133 -24.17 -11.41 7.69
CA HIS A 133 -25.04 -10.64 6.79
C HIS A 133 -24.99 -9.14 7.09
N LEU A 134 -25.07 -8.75 8.36
CA LEU A 134 -24.93 -7.35 8.79
C LEU A 134 -23.54 -6.73 8.50
N ALA A 135 -22.50 -7.56 8.39
CA ALA A 135 -21.16 -7.13 7.99
C ALA A 135 -21.04 -6.93 6.48
N GLU A 136 -21.58 -7.87 5.68
CA GLU A 136 -21.64 -7.77 4.23
C GLU A 136 -22.50 -6.57 3.79
N MET A 137 -23.59 -6.27 4.51
CA MET A 137 -24.42 -5.06 4.32
C MET A 137 -23.72 -3.74 4.70
N GLY A 138 -22.47 -3.79 5.16
CA GLY A 138 -21.59 -2.63 5.33
C GLY A 138 -21.94 -1.71 6.50
N ILE A 139 -22.65 -2.20 7.51
CA ILE A 139 -23.13 -1.38 8.62
C ILE A 139 -21.98 -0.98 9.57
N VAL A 140 -21.98 0.27 10.02
CA VAL A 140 -21.06 0.82 11.03
C VAL A 140 -21.83 1.62 12.08
N GLY A 141 -21.24 1.83 13.26
CA GLY A 141 -21.77 2.75 14.27
C GLY A 141 -21.75 4.20 13.77
N MET A 142 -22.93 4.71 13.37
CA MET A 142 -23.08 5.99 12.67
C MET A 142 -23.05 7.25 13.55
N GLY A 143 -23.06 7.09 14.87
CA GLY A 143 -22.97 8.18 15.86
C GLY A 143 -21.55 8.51 16.32
N GLY A 144 -20.52 8.29 15.49
CA GLY A 144 -19.13 8.51 15.89
C GLY A 144 -18.12 7.87 14.94
N ALA A 145 -17.06 7.24 15.50
CA ALA A 145 -15.86 6.79 14.79
C ALA A 145 -16.02 5.62 13.79
N GLY A 146 -17.24 5.27 13.36
CA GLY A 146 -17.45 4.30 12.27
C GLY A 146 -16.94 2.87 12.56
N PHE A 147 -16.97 2.41 13.82
CA PHE A 147 -16.69 1.00 14.13
C PHE A 147 -17.68 0.08 13.40
N PRO A 148 -17.23 -0.99 12.68
CA PRO A 148 -18.14 -1.92 12.05
C PRO A 148 -19.06 -2.61 13.06
N THR A 149 -20.36 -2.73 12.76
CA THR A 149 -21.35 -3.25 13.72
C THR A 149 -21.06 -4.69 14.15
N GLN A 150 -20.55 -5.52 13.23
CA GLN A 150 -20.07 -6.87 13.53
C GLN A 150 -19.00 -6.89 14.64
N VAL A 151 -18.14 -5.88 14.75
CA VAL A 151 -17.09 -5.83 15.79
C VAL A 151 -17.70 -5.62 17.18
N LYS A 152 -18.72 -4.76 17.30
CA LYS A 152 -19.48 -4.60 18.56
C LYS A 152 -20.25 -5.88 18.90
N LEU A 153 -20.94 -6.48 17.94
CA LEU A 153 -21.72 -7.72 18.15
C LEU A 153 -20.83 -8.93 18.49
N ALA A 154 -19.66 -9.07 17.85
CA ALA A 154 -18.68 -10.09 18.21
C ALA A 154 -18.06 -9.88 19.61
N GLY A 155 -18.15 -8.67 20.18
CA GLY A 155 -17.86 -8.41 21.59
C GLY A 155 -18.86 -9.10 22.53
N ALA A 156 -20.16 -9.05 22.20
CA ALA A 156 -21.21 -9.70 22.99
C ALA A 156 -21.11 -11.24 23.03
N THR A 157 -20.45 -11.86 22.05
CA THR A 157 -20.17 -13.31 22.09
C THR A 157 -19.03 -13.71 23.04
N LYS A 158 -18.32 -12.73 23.63
CA LYS A 158 -17.24 -12.94 24.62
C LYS A 158 -17.63 -12.51 26.04
N HIS A 159 -18.53 -11.54 26.16
CA HIS A 159 -19.00 -10.98 27.43
C HIS A 159 -20.52 -10.96 27.40
N THR A 160 -21.18 -11.59 28.38
CA THR A 160 -22.64 -11.57 28.49
C THR A 160 -23.15 -10.14 28.61
N ILE A 161 -23.97 -9.70 27.67
CA ILE A 161 -24.55 -8.36 27.67
C ILE A 161 -25.93 -8.42 28.33
N HIS A 162 -26.05 -7.80 29.50
CA HIS A 162 -27.30 -7.75 30.25
C HIS A 162 -28.16 -6.54 29.87
N GLU A 163 -27.52 -5.42 29.51
CA GLU A 163 -28.21 -4.16 29.20
C GLU A 163 -27.81 -3.63 27.81
N LEU A 164 -28.82 -3.41 26.96
CA LEU A 164 -28.70 -2.72 25.67
C LEU A 164 -29.17 -1.26 25.83
N ILE A 165 -28.27 -0.32 25.60
CA ILE A 165 -28.54 1.12 25.64
C ILE A 165 -28.54 1.69 24.23
N ILE A 166 -29.66 2.28 23.83
CA ILE A 166 -29.83 2.97 22.57
C ILE A 166 -29.61 4.46 22.80
N ASN A 167 -28.57 5.01 22.17
CA ASN A 167 -28.21 6.42 22.24
C ASN A 167 -29.06 7.22 21.27
N ALA A 168 -30.07 7.90 21.83
CA ALA A 168 -30.92 8.91 21.21
C ALA A 168 -30.70 10.30 21.84
N ALA A 169 -29.57 10.49 22.54
CA ALA A 169 -29.30 11.71 23.30
C ALA A 169 -29.02 12.90 22.38
N GLU A 170 -28.19 12.74 21.34
CA GLU A 170 -27.86 13.79 20.36
C GLU A 170 -27.59 15.17 21.03
N CYS A 171 -26.64 15.18 21.96
CA CYS A 171 -26.39 16.32 22.86
C CYS A 171 -25.54 17.45 22.24
N GLU A 172 -24.96 17.20 21.06
CA GLU A 172 -24.16 18.18 20.31
C GLU A 172 -25.09 19.27 19.73
N PRO A 173 -24.79 20.58 19.90
CA PRO A 173 -25.61 21.66 19.34
C PRO A 173 -25.80 21.58 17.84
N TYR A 174 -26.87 22.21 17.35
CA TYR A 174 -27.35 22.22 15.96
C TYR A 174 -27.83 20.88 15.37
N ILE A 175 -27.26 19.74 15.80
CA ILE A 175 -27.55 18.43 15.19
C ILE A 175 -28.93 17.93 15.64
N THR A 176 -29.73 17.48 14.67
CA THR A 176 -31.10 16.97 14.85
C THR A 176 -31.41 15.81 13.88
N ALA A 177 -30.38 15.13 13.38
CA ALA A 177 -30.48 14.04 12.41
C ALA A 177 -30.99 12.74 13.06
N ASP A 178 -30.57 12.44 14.30
CA ASP A 178 -31.09 11.31 15.08
C ASP A 178 -32.51 11.61 15.57
N ASP A 179 -32.82 12.83 16.03
CA ASP A 179 -34.19 13.28 16.35
C ASP A 179 -35.14 13.12 15.13
N MET A 180 -34.74 13.62 13.95
CA MET A 180 -35.52 13.45 12.72
C MET A 180 -35.66 11.97 12.32
N LEU A 181 -34.60 11.17 12.46
CA LEU A 181 -34.65 9.72 12.20
C LEU A 181 -35.65 9.00 13.12
N ILE A 182 -35.72 9.36 14.41
CA ILE A 182 -36.71 8.79 15.35
C ILE A 182 -38.14 9.17 14.94
N ARG A 183 -38.36 10.42 14.48
CA ARG A 183 -39.68 10.91 14.03
C ARG A 183 -40.17 10.23 12.75
N GLU A 184 -39.28 10.08 11.77
CA GLU A 184 -39.62 9.59 10.42
C GLU A 184 -39.59 8.05 10.31
N LYS A 185 -38.81 7.36 11.16
CA LYS A 185 -38.56 5.91 11.07
C LYS A 185 -38.76 5.18 12.41
N THR A 186 -39.77 5.56 13.21
CA THR A 186 -39.99 5.00 14.57
C THR A 186 -40.20 3.48 14.59
N ASP A 187 -41.12 2.94 13.79
CA ASP A 187 -41.41 1.49 13.70
C ASP A 187 -40.18 0.68 13.25
N ALA A 188 -39.42 1.22 12.28
CA ALA A 188 -38.15 0.66 11.81
C ALA A 188 -37.07 0.66 12.90
N LEU A 189 -36.99 1.73 13.69
CA LEU A 189 -36.08 1.84 14.83
C LEU A 189 -36.41 0.79 15.90
N ILE A 190 -37.67 0.66 16.31
CA ILE A 190 -38.09 -0.34 17.31
C ILE A 190 -37.80 -1.77 16.82
N LYS A 191 -38.08 -2.10 15.56
CA LYS A 191 -37.73 -3.42 14.99
C LYS A 191 -36.21 -3.65 14.90
N GLY A 192 -35.44 -2.64 14.54
CA GLY A 192 -33.97 -2.70 14.56
C GLY A 192 -33.39 -2.91 15.96
N ILE A 193 -34.03 -2.34 16.99
CA ILE A 193 -33.69 -2.58 18.40
C ILE A 193 -34.06 -4.01 18.83
N GLN A 194 -35.22 -4.53 18.40
CA GLN A 194 -35.63 -5.92 18.68
C GLN A 194 -34.67 -6.96 18.06
N VAL A 195 -34.12 -6.69 16.86
CA VAL A 195 -33.03 -7.49 16.30
C VAL A 195 -31.83 -7.50 17.22
N LEU A 196 -31.33 -6.33 17.64
CA LEU A 196 -30.18 -6.23 18.53
C LEU A 196 -30.43 -6.93 19.88
N GLN A 197 -31.61 -6.74 20.47
CA GLN A 197 -32.03 -7.37 21.71
C GLN A 197 -31.98 -8.91 21.61
N THR A 198 -32.38 -9.47 20.47
CA THR A 198 -32.31 -10.92 20.22
C THR A 198 -30.87 -11.39 19.99
N LEU A 199 -30.10 -10.71 19.14
CA LEU A 199 -28.74 -11.14 18.76
C LEU A 199 -27.73 -11.12 19.91
N ILE A 200 -27.99 -10.39 20.99
CA ILE A 200 -27.11 -10.31 22.17
C ILE A 200 -27.79 -10.80 23.47
N GLU A 201 -29.01 -11.35 23.36
CA GLU A 201 -29.82 -11.86 24.48
C GLU A 201 -30.05 -10.82 25.62
N ALA A 202 -30.22 -9.55 25.25
CA ALA A 202 -30.26 -8.43 26.20
C ALA A 202 -31.52 -8.48 27.11
N GLN A 203 -31.28 -8.74 28.39
CA GLN A 203 -32.31 -8.86 29.44
C GLN A 203 -33.10 -7.56 29.64
N ARG A 204 -32.42 -6.41 29.50
CA ARG A 204 -33.01 -5.07 29.56
C ARG A 204 -32.58 -4.24 28.35
N THR A 205 -33.51 -3.51 27.75
CA THR A 205 -33.23 -2.61 26.61
C THR A 205 -33.82 -1.23 26.88
N ILE A 206 -33.02 -0.19 26.65
CA ILE A 206 -33.27 1.17 27.15
C ILE A 206 -32.96 2.18 26.05
N ILE A 207 -33.88 3.11 25.77
CA ILE A 207 -33.60 4.28 24.91
C ILE A 207 -33.33 5.49 25.81
N GLY A 208 -32.10 6.01 25.74
CA GLY A 208 -31.70 7.25 26.42
C GLY A 208 -31.86 8.45 25.51
N ILE A 209 -32.78 9.35 25.83
CA ILE A 209 -33.19 10.49 24.99
C ILE A 209 -33.31 11.77 25.82
N GLU A 210 -32.82 12.91 25.31
CA GLU A 210 -32.90 14.19 26.05
C GLU A 210 -34.32 14.79 26.10
N ASP A 211 -34.62 15.48 27.20
CA ASP A 211 -35.88 16.19 27.46
C ASP A 211 -36.25 17.27 26.42
N ASN A 212 -35.30 17.78 25.64
CA ASN A 212 -35.59 18.68 24.51
C ASN A 212 -36.35 18.02 23.34
N LYS A 213 -36.39 16.68 23.22
CA LYS A 213 -36.98 15.94 22.08
C LYS A 213 -38.40 15.42 22.31
N GLN A 214 -39.28 16.26 22.86
CA GLN A 214 -40.66 15.89 23.25
C GLN A 214 -41.46 15.14 22.16
N THR A 215 -41.34 15.54 20.88
CA THR A 215 -42.01 14.85 19.75
C THR A 215 -41.53 13.42 19.58
N ALA A 216 -40.21 13.19 19.64
CA ALA A 216 -39.61 11.86 19.50
C ALA A 216 -39.88 10.99 20.75
N ILE A 217 -39.84 11.56 21.96
CA ILE A 217 -40.24 10.88 23.21
C ILE A 217 -41.67 10.35 23.09
N LYS A 218 -42.61 11.17 22.60
CA LYS A 218 -44.01 10.75 22.40
C LYS A 218 -44.11 9.62 21.38
N LEU A 219 -43.54 9.79 20.18
CA LEU A 219 -43.61 8.79 19.11
C LEU A 219 -43.02 7.44 19.54
N LEU A 220 -41.89 7.44 20.25
CA LEU A 220 -41.31 6.23 20.83
C LEU A 220 -42.24 5.57 21.86
N THR A 221 -42.87 6.36 22.73
CA THR A 221 -43.75 5.84 23.79
C THR A 221 -45.03 5.25 23.20
N ASP A 222 -45.69 5.98 22.30
CA ASP A 222 -46.88 5.54 21.57
C ASP A 222 -46.61 4.23 20.79
N GLU A 223 -45.45 4.13 20.12
CA GLU A 223 -45.05 2.97 19.33
C GLU A 223 -44.65 1.76 20.19
N ILE A 224 -43.96 1.96 21.31
CA ILE A 224 -43.62 0.89 22.26
C ILE A 224 -44.89 0.34 22.92
N GLU A 225 -45.87 1.17 23.26
CA GLU A 225 -47.16 0.71 23.78
C GLU A 225 -47.95 -0.08 22.72
N ARG A 226 -48.03 0.46 21.49
CA ARG A 226 -48.70 -0.19 20.34
C ARG A 226 -48.11 -1.57 20.02
N THR A 227 -46.79 -1.69 20.02
CA THR A 227 -46.06 -2.93 19.68
C THR A 227 -45.86 -3.87 20.87
N LYS A 228 -46.06 -3.37 22.11
CA LYS A 228 -45.72 -4.05 23.38
C LYS A 228 -44.26 -4.49 23.45
N ALA A 229 -43.35 -3.70 22.86
CA ALA A 229 -41.92 -3.98 22.87
C ALA A 229 -41.34 -3.95 24.30
N ASN A 230 -40.44 -4.88 24.63
CA ASN A 230 -39.75 -4.91 25.92
C ASN A 230 -38.57 -3.91 25.94
N ILE A 231 -38.93 -2.62 25.89
CA ILE A 231 -38.02 -1.47 25.84
C ILE A 231 -38.50 -0.43 26.87
N ASP A 232 -37.57 0.16 27.62
CA ASP A 232 -37.81 1.31 28.49
C ASP A 232 -37.30 2.61 27.84
N VAL A 233 -37.92 3.75 28.19
CA VAL A 233 -37.50 5.07 27.71
C VAL A 233 -37.07 5.91 28.90
N VAL A 234 -35.79 6.31 28.90
CA VAL A 234 -35.18 7.13 29.95
C VAL A 234 -34.93 8.53 29.42
N VAL A 235 -35.63 9.49 29.99
CA VAL A 235 -35.48 10.92 29.68
C VAL A 235 -34.28 11.49 30.42
N LEU A 236 -33.32 12.00 29.66
CA LEU A 236 -32.06 12.59 30.12
C LEU A 236 -32.20 14.12 30.21
N PRO A 237 -31.53 14.80 31.15
CA PRO A 237 -31.44 16.25 31.13
C PRO A 237 -30.60 16.73 29.95
N THR A 238 -31.05 17.76 29.21
CA THR A 238 -30.26 18.39 28.14
C THR A 238 -29.00 19.04 28.69
N LYS A 239 -27.87 18.36 28.52
CA LYS A 239 -26.57 18.70 29.11
C LYS A 239 -25.46 18.08 28.26
N TYR A 240 -24.55 18.88 27.72
CA TYR A 240 -23.47 18.35 26.88
C TYR A 240 -22.27 17.90 27.74
N PRO A 241 -21.66 16.71 27.53
CA PRO A 241 -21.98 15.68 26.53
C PRO A 241 -22.69 14.45 27.15
N SER A 242 -23.98 14.55 27.45
CA SER A 242 -24.81 13.43 27.96
C SER A 242 -24.77 12.19 27.05
N GLY A 243 -24.71 12.40 25.73
CA GLY A 243 -24.62 11.36 24.71
C GLY A 243 -23.24 10.73 24.50
N GLY A 244 -22.22 11.09 25.29
CA GLY A 244 -20.94 10.38 25.31
C GLY A 244 -21.12 8.95 25.84
N GLU A 245 -20.50 7.94 25.21
CA GLU A 245 -20.79 6.53 25.49
C GLU A 245 -20.63 6.15 26.98
N LYS A 246 -19.56 6.60 27.66
CA LYS A 246 -19.37 6.38 29.10
C LYS A 246 -20.37 7.19 29.95
N GLN A 247 -20.62 8.44 29.59
CA GLN A 247 -21.52 9.36 30.30
C GLN A 247 -22.98 8.88 30.26
N LEU A 248 -23.45 8.40 29.11
CA LEU A 248 -24.79 7.87 28.91
C LEU A 248 -25.04 6.61 29.76
N ILE A 249 -24.05 5.71 29.82
CA ILE A 249 -24.09 4.53 30.70
C ILE A 249 -24.22 4.96 32.16
N GLN A 250 -23.44 5.95 32.59
CA GLN A 250 -23.49 6.48 33.97
C GLN A 250 -24.85 7.13 34.30
N LEU A 251 -25.43 7.93 33.39
CA LEU A 251 -26.76 8.55 33.57
C LEU A 251 -27.89 7.51 33.72
N ILE A 252 -27.79 6.37 33.03
CA ILE A 252 -28.86 5.36 32.95
C ILE A 252 -28.71 4.25 34.00
N THR A 253 -27.47 3.90 34.39
CA THR A 253 -27.18 2.71 35.21
C THR A 253 -26.42 2.99 36.50
N GLY A 254 -25.91 4.22 36.68
CA GLY A 254 -25.00 4.56 37.78
C GLY A 254 -23.59 3.94 37.67
N LYS A 255 -23.33 3.07 36.69
CA LYS A 255 -22.04 2.39 36.47
C LYS A 255 -21.09 3.28 35.68
N GLU A 256 -19.81 3.27 36.06
CA GLU A 256 -18.73 3.84 35.25
C GLU A 256 -18.00 2.75 34.46
N VAL A 257 -17.59 3.05 33.23
CA VAL A 257 -16.72 2.15 32.43
C VAL A 257 -15.25 2.47 32.77
N PRO A 258 -14.48 1.53 33.34
CA PRO A 258 -13.11 1.80 33.81
C PRO A 258 -12.16 2.33 32.73
N SER A 259 -11.03 2.91 33.16
CA SER A 259 -9.94 3.29 32.25
C SER A 259 -9.43 2.06 31.49
N GLY A 260 -9.22 2.22 30.18
CA GLY A 260 -8.76 1.14 29.29
C GLY A 260 -9.78 0.03 28.98
N GLN A 261 -10.96 0.01 29.61
CA GLN A 261 -12.02 -0.98 29.37
C GLN A 261 -13.12 -0.47 28.43
N LEU A 262 -13.88 -1.42 27.87
CA LEU A 262 -15.04 -1.21 27.00
C LEU A 262 -16.35 -1.38 27.77
N PRO A 263 -17.48 -0.82 27.30
CA PRO A 263 -18.81 -1.08 27.87
C PRO A 263 -19.15 -2.58 28.02
N ALA A 264 -18.67 -3.41 27.09
CA ALA A 264 -18.89 -4.86 27.13
C ALA A 264 -18.26 -5.54 28.35
N ASP A 265 -17.15 -5.00 28.90
CA ASP A 265 -16.49 -5.55 30.09
C ASP A 265 -17.38 -5.43 31.35
N ILE A 266 -18.31 -4.47 31.39
CA ILE A 266 -19.32 -4.31 32.44
C ILE A 266 -20.71 -4.83 32.05
N GLY A 267 -20.81 -5.62 30.97
CA GLY A 267 -22.05 -6.24 30.51
C GLY A 267 -23.06 -5.30 29.83
N VAL A 268 -22.59 -4.17 29.27
CA VAL A 268 -23.44 -3.16 28.63
C VAL A 268 -23.05 -2.97 27.16
N MET A 269 -24.02 -2.91 26.25
CA MET A 269 -23.80 -2.49 24.86
C MET A 269 -24.49 -1.16 24.58
N CYS A 270 -23.75 -0.19 24.05
CA CYS A 270 -24.33 1.08 23.59
C CYS A 270 -24.34 1.16 22.05
N GLN A 271 -25.47 1.57 21.46
CA GLN A 271 -25.64 1.70 20.00
C GLN A 271 -26.47 2.93 19.62
N ASN A 272 -26.10 3.65 18.55
CA ASN A 272 -26.82 4.83 18.06
C ASN A 272 -28.07 4.45 17.23
N VAL A 273 -29.16 5.22 17.35
CA VAL A 273 -30.45 4.99 16.67
C VAL A 273 -30.34 4.79 15.16
N GLY A 274 -29.52 5.59 14.45
CA GLY A 274 -29.32 5.44 13.01
C GLY A 274 -28.74 4.07 12.64
N THR A 275 -27.91 3.48 13.50
CA THR A 275 -27.37 2.13 13.28
C THR A 275 -28.44 1.05 13.45
N CYS A 276 -29.37 1.24 14.39
CA CYS A 276 -30.50 0.32 14.59
C CYS A 276 -31.44 0.31 13.37
N VAL A 277 -31.74 1.49 12.79
CA VAL A 277 -32.50 1.57 11.54
C VAL A 277 -31.76 0.92 10.38
N ALA A 278 -30.44 1.10 10.26
CA ALA A 278 -29.65 0.41 9.23
C ALA A 278 -29.65 -1.13 9.37
N ILE A 279 -29.75 -1.66 10.61
CA ILE A 279 -29.92 -3.11 10.86
C ILE A 279 -31.31 -3.59 10.42
N TYR A 280 -32.35 -2.79 10.67
CA TYR A 280 -33.70 -3.06 10.16
C TYR A 280 -33.74 -3.07 8.62
N ASP A 281 -33.19 -2.05 7.97
CA ASP A 281 -33.12 -1.95 6.51
C ASP A 281 -32.36 -3.14 5.89
N ALA A 282 -31.26 -3.58 6.51
CA ALA A 282 -30.46 -4.71 6.06
C ALA A 282 -31.16 -6.09 6.18
N ILE A 283 -31.98 -6.31 7.21
CA ILE A 283 -32.69 -7.58 7.44
C ILE A 283 -34.05 -7.61 6.74
N TYR A 284 -34.90 -6.62 7.01
CA TYR A 284 -36.30 -6.62 6.59
C TYR A 284 -36.52 -6.06 5.18
N GLN A 285 -35.53 -5.37 4.60
CA GLN A 285 -35.61 -4.84 3.23
C GLN A 285 -34.43 -5.27 2.34
N GLY A 286 -33.45 -6.01 2.86
CA GLY A 286 -32.24 -6.42 2.13
C GLY A 286 -31.35 -5.26 1.70
N LYS A 287 -31.51 -4.06 2.30
CA LYS A 287 -30.86 -2.83 1.86
C LYS A 287 -29.54 -2.60 2.62
N PRO A 288 -28.38 -2.53 1.94
CA PRO A 288 -27.13 -2.17 2.58
C PRO A 288 -27.08 -0.68 2.93
N LEU A 289 -26.11 -0.30 3.78
CA LEU A 289 -25.93 1.09 4.20
C LEU A 289 -25.38 1.96 3.05
N ILE A 290 -26.30 2.62 2.32
CA ILE A 290 -26.04 3.49 1.16
C ILE A 290 -26.41 4.96 1.33
N SER A 291 -27.20 5.29 2.36
CA SER A 291 -27.64 6.65 2.68
C SER A 291 -27.62 6.87 4.19
N ARG A 292 -27.71 8.14 4.62
CA ARG A 292 -27.97 8.49 6.02
C ARG A 292 -28.79 9.77 6.11
N ILE A 293 -29.35 10.05 7.28
CA ILE A 293 -29.87 11.39 7.60
C ILE A 293 -28.70 12.27 8.07
N THR A 294 -28.67 13.50 7.57
CA THR A 294 -27.67 14.52 7.86
C THR A 294 -28.36 15.88 8.03
N THR A 295 -28.00 16.62 9.08
CA THR A 295 -28.50 17.98 9.31
C THR A 295 -27.75 19.00 8.47
N LEU A 296 -28.45 19.86 7.72
CA LEU A 296 -27.91 21.05 7.05
C LEU A 296 -28.38 22.30 7.81
N THR A 297 -27.49 23.18 8.26
CA THR A 297 -27.83 24.23 9.23
C THR A 297 -26.76 25.34 9.33
N GLY A 298 -27.06 26.42 10.05
CA GLY A 298 -26.23 27.64 10.18
C GLY A 298 -26.74 28.84 9.36
N ASP A 299 -26.44 30.05 9.84
CA ASP A 299 -26.85 31.37 9.31
C ASP A 299 -26.44 31.61 7.84
N ALA A 300 -25.53 30.81 7.26
CA ALA A 300 -25.11 30.93 5.85
C ALA A 300 -25.90 30.02 4.90
N MET A 301 -26.78 29.14 5.40
CA MET A 301 -27.77 28.43 4.57
C MET A 301 -29.01 29.32 4.35
N GLY A 302 -29.59 29.30 3.15
CA GLY A 302 -30.94 29.84 2.94
C GLY A 302 -32.02 28.98 3.57
N GLN A 303 -31.83 27.65 3.58
CA GLN A 303 -32.77 26.68 4.15
C GLN A 303 -32.06 25.67 5.06
N ALA A 304 -32.25 25.80 6.37
CA ALA A 304 -31.82 24.80 7.35
C ALA A 304 -32.82 23.64 7.43
N GLN A 305 -32.36 22.41 7.20
CA GLN A 305 -33.22 21.22 7.06
C GLN A 305 -32.43 19.94 7.37
N ASN A 306 -33.09 18.89 7.86
CA ASN A 306 -32.54 17.53 7.85
C ASN A 306 -32.82 16.84 6.51
N VAL A 307 -31.81 16.22 5.90
CA VAL A 307 -31.93 15.57 4.59
C VAL A 307 -31.56 14.09 4.65
N GLU A 308 -32.25 13.25 3.87
CA GLU A 308 -31.80 11.88 3.57
C GLU A 308 -30.87 11.94 2.35
N VAL A 309 -29.57 11.71 2.58
CA VAL A 309 -28.49 11.93 1.61
C VAL A 309 -27.77 10.62 1.27
N LEU A 310 -27.45 10.43 -0.01
CA LEU A 310 -26.63 9.30 -0.47
C LEU A 310 -25.19 9.47 0.00
N LEU A 311 -24.57 8.37 0.43
CA LEU A 311 -23.13 8.37 0.70
C LEU A 311 -22.36 8.77 -0.56
N GLY A 312 -21.27 9.49 -0.39
CA GLY A 312 -20.47 10.02 -1.49
C GLY A 312 -20.97 11.32 -2.13
N THR A 313 -22.11 11.87 -1.70
CA THR A 313 -22.59 13.18 -2.16
C THR A 313 -21.59 14.28 -1.77
N PRO A 314 -21.04 15.07 -2.72
CA PRO A 314 -20.17 16.21 -2.39
C PRO A 314 -20.90 17.25 -1.56
N ILE A 315 -20.24 17.88 -0.59
CA ILE A 315 -20.87 18.91 0.25
C ILE A 315 -21.38 20.09 -0.59
N SER A 316 -20.69 20.47 -1.68
CA SER A 316 -21.12 21.55 -2.57
C SER A 316 -22.54 21.38 -3.12
N HIS A 317 -22.96 20.15 -3.41
CA HIS A 317 -24.31 19.82 -3.89
C HIS A 317 -25.37 20.03 -2.81
N LEU A 318 -25.00 19.80 -1.54
CA LEU A 318 -25.87 20.03 -0.38
C LEU A 318 -25.94 21.51 -0.01
N LEU A 319 -24.87 22.28 -0.23
CA LEU A 319 -24.86 23.73 -0.11
C LEU A 319 -25.76 24.37 -1.18
N GLU A 320 -25.67 23.91 -2.43
CA GLU A 320 -26.54 24.36 -3.52
C GLU A 320 -28.02 24.06 -3.23
N TYR A 321 -28.34 22.82 -2.79
CA TYR A 321 -29.68 22.45 -2.32
C TYR A 321 -30.21 23.33 -1.17
N ALA A 322 -29.34 23.71 -0.22
CA ALA A 322 -29.70 24.51 0.95
C ALA A 322 -29.70 26.03 0.71
N GLU A 323 -29.65 26.48 -0.55
CA GLU A 323 -29.62 27.90 -0.95
C GLU A 323 -28.49 28.68 -0.26
N PHE A 324 -27.31 28.07 -0.16
CA PHE A 324 -26.13 28.59 0.54
C PHE A 324 -25.64 29.95 0.00
N ASN A 325 -25.33 30.87 0.92
CA ASN A 325 -24.72 32.17 0.62
C ASN A 325 -23.23 32.21 1.04
N PRO A 326 -22.28 32.18 0.08
CA PRO A 326 -20.84 32.28 0.37
C PRO A 326 -20.43 33.54 1.13
N GLN A 327 -21.16 34.66 0.99
CA GLN A 327 -20.81 35.93 1.63
C GLN A 327 -21.08 35.94 3.14
N HIS A 328 -21.88 34.99 3.64
CA HIS A 328 -22.22 34.87 5.06
C HIS A 328 -21.41 33.78 5.78
N LEU A 329 -20.57 33.02 5.07
CA LEU A 329 -19.80 31.91 5.63
C LEU A 329 -18.51 32.40 6.33
N GLU A 330 -18.43 32.19 7.65
CA GLU A 330 -17.17 32.25 8.39
C GLU A 330 -16.49 30.87 8.40
N ARG A 331 -17.28 29.80 8.57
CA ARG A 331 -16.75 28.46 8.81
C ARG A 331 -17.70 27.35 8.38
N LEU A 332 -17.24 26.50 7.46
CA LEU A 332 -17.90 25.24 7.11
C LEU A 332 -17.37 24.13 8.02
N VAL A 333 -18.25 23.48 8.78
CA VAL A 333 -17.93 22.45 9.77
C VAL A 333 -18.67 21.16 9.44
N MET A 334 -17.99 20.01 9.51
CA MET A 334 -18.66 18.70 9.56
C MET A 334 -18.73 18.22 11.01
N GLY A 335 -19.91 17.74 11.40
CA GLY A 335 -20.29 17.58 12.81
C GLY A 335 -20.79 18.91 13.39
N GLY A 336 -20.89 18.97 14.72
CA GLY A 336 -21.32 20.16 15.44
C GLY A 336 -20.16 21.02 15.95
N PRO A 337 -20.44 22.14 16.62
CA PRO A 337 -19.44 23.14 17.00
C PRO A 337 -18.45 22.68 18.08
N MET A 338 -18.75 21.61 18.84
CA MET A 338 -17.90 21.11 19.94
C MET A 338 -16.94 19.99 19.49
N MET A 339 -17.45 18.92 18.88
CA MET A 339 -16.62 17.77 18.45
C MET A 339 -16.21 17.81 16.97
N GLY A 340 -16.92 18.56 16.13
CA GLY A 340 -16.70 18.64 14.68
C GLY A 340 -15.38 19.30 14.27
N PHE A 341 -15.18 19.42 12.96
CA PHE A 341 -13.98 20.03 12.38
C PHE A 341 -14.29 20.87 11.14
N THR A 342 -13.51 21.94 10.97
CA THR A 342 -13.57 22.80 9.78
C THR A 342 -13.16 22.00 8.53
N ILE A 343 -13.90 22.20 7.44
CA ILE A 343 -13.57 21.70 6.10
C ILE A 343 -13.21 22.89 5.22
N SER A 344 -12.09 22.79 4.50
CA SER A 344 -11.59 23.86 3.60
C SER A 344 -11.99 23.70 2.14
N ASP A 345 -12.49 22.53 1.75
CA ASP A 345 -12.92 22.20 0.38
C ASP A 345 -14.33 21.60 0.41
N ASN A 346 -15.28 22.21 -0.32
CA ASN A 346 -16.65 21.73 -0.38
C ASN A 346 -16.85 20.53 -1.34
N GLN A 347 -15.82 20.11 -2.08
CA GLN A 347 -15.87 18.93 -2.93
C GLN A 347 -15.75 17.61 -2.14
N VAL A 348 -15.36 17.64 -0.86
CA VAL A 348 -15.24 16.41 -0.06
C VAL A 348 -16.63 15.78 0.18
N PRO A 349 -16.73 14.43 0.22
CA PRO A 349 -18.01 13.74 0.29
C PRO A 349 -18.59 13.59 1.70
N VAL A 350 -19.92 13.46 1.76
CA VAL A 350 -20.65 12.85 2.88
C VAL A 350 -20.27 11.36 2.99
N VAL A 351 -19.85 10.93 4.19
CA VAL A 351 -19.51 9.53 4.50
C VAL A 351 -20.43 8.98 5.60
N LYS A 352 -20.31 7.68 5.91
CA LYS A 352 -21.16 6.99 6.92
C LYS A 352 -21.26 7.71 8.28
N THR A 353 -20.26 8.51 8.64
CA THR A 353 -20.15 9.24 9.92
C THR A 353 -20.55 10.72 9.86
N SER A 354 -20.91 11.26 8.68
CA SER A 354 -21.22 12.69 8.46
C SER A 354 -22.64 13.08 8.92
N ASN A 355 -22.84 13.29 10.22
CA ASN A 355 -24.16 13.58 10.80
C ASN A 355 -24.67 15.04 10.62
N CYS A 356 -23.79 16.02 10.47
CA CYS A 356 -24.16 17.42 10.28
C CYS A 356 -23.18 18.13 9.33
N ILE A 357 -23.70 19.07 8.54
CA ILE A 357 -22.96 20.11 7.84
C ILE A 357 -23.46 21.47 8.36
N LEU A 358 -22.60 22.15 9.12
CA LEU A 358 -22.85 23.47 9.71
C LEU A 358 -22.11 24.54 8.90
N ALA A 359 -22.86 25.39 8.19
CA ALA A 359 -22.35 26.55 7.48
C ALA A 359 -22.55 27.81 8.35
N ALA A 360 -21.65 28.01 9.30
CA ALA A 360 -21.79 29.02 10.34
C ALA A 360 -21.36 30.42 9.88
N SER A 361 -22.09 31.44 10.34
CA SER A 361 -21.68 32.84 10.23
C SER A 361 -20.69 33.26 11.32
N THR A 362 -20.06 34.43 11.15
CA THR A 362 -19.20 35.05 12.16
C THR A 362 -19.94 35.36 13.47
N LYS A 363 -21.28 35.44 13.43
CA LYS A 363 -22.15 35.63 14.61
C LYS A 363 -22.34 34.32 15.39
N GLU A 364 -22.39 33.18 14.71
CA GLU A 364 -22.57 31.87 15.34
C GLU A 364 -21.25 31.25 15.81
N LEU A 365 -20.24 31.24 14.94
CA LEU A 365 -18.90 30.72 15.23
C LEU A 365 -17.84 31.78 14.96
N PRO A 366 -17.77 32.88 15.74
CA PRO A 366 -16.74 33.89 15.60
C PRO A 366 -15.33 33.29 15.61
N THR A 367 -14.38 33.98 14.98
CA THR A 367 -12.96 33.70 15.15
C THR A 367 -12.59 33.80 16.65
N PRO A 368 -11.97 32.76 17.24
CA PRO A 368 -11.63 32.75 18.67
C PRO A 368 -10.72 33.91 19.09
N ALA A 369 -10.91 34.43 20.29
CA ALA A 369 -9.99 35.39 20.88
C ALA A 369 -8.58 34.77 21.04
N PRO A 370 -7.49 35.57 20.88
CA PRO A 370 -6.13 35.05 20.92
C PRO A 370 -5.81 34.43 22.29
N GLU A 371 -5.17 33.25 22.28
CA GLU A 371 -4.86 32.48 23.49
C GLU A 371 -4.09 33.34 24.53
N GLN A 372 -4.63 33.41 25.74
CA GLN A 372 -4.01 34.10 26.88
C GLN A 372 -3.36 33.09 27.84
N ALA A 373 -2.50 33.60 28.73
CA ALA A 373 -1.91 32.78 29.79
C ALA A 373 -2.99 32.16 30.70
N CYS A 374 -2.75 30.94 31.19
CA CYS A 374 -3.68 30.23 32.05
C CYS A 374 -3.72 30.87 33.46
N ILE A 375 -4.84 31.54 33.79
CA ILE A 375 -5.06 32.19 35.09
C ILE A 375 -5.43 31.22 36.22
N ARG A 376 -5.39 29.90 35.97
CA ARG A 376 -5.67 28.80 36.93
C ARG A 376 -7.06 28.84 37.61
N CYS A 377 -8.09 29.35 36.93
CA CYS A 377 -9.44 29.56 37.47
C CYS A 377 -10.26 28.31 37.83
N GLY A 378 -9.75 27.08 37.66
CA GLY A 378 -10.46 25.83 37.99
C GLY A 378 -11.64 25.44 37.08
N MET A 379 -12.27 26.37 36.36
CA MET A 379 -13.46 26.14 35.52
C MET A 379 -13.34 24.94 34.56
N CYS A 380 -12.17 24.75 33.95
CA CYS A 380 -11.90 23.65 33.03
C CYS A 380 -11.96 22.24 33.67
N GLU A 381 -11.68 22.14 34.98
CA GLU A 381 -11.78 20.91 35.78
C GLU A 381 -13.24 20.67 36.15
N GLN A 382 -13.91 21.70 36.70
CA GLN A 382 -15.34 21.67 37.06
C GLN A 382 -16.27 21.32 35.88
N ALA A 383 -15.85 21.60 34.64
CA ALA A 383 -16.60 21.27 33.42
C ALA A 383 -16.21 19.91 32.79
N CYS A 384 -15.22 19.19 33.32
CA CYS A 384 -14.70 17.98 32.68
C CYS A 384 -15.59 16.74 32.95
N PRO A 385 -16.29 16.18 31.94
CA PRO A 385 -17.21 15.05 32.16
C PRO A 385 -16.50 13.69 32.34
N ALA A 386 -15.17 13.70 32.43
CA ALA A 386 -14.32 12.54 32.70
C ALA A 386 -13.48 12.72 33.98
N SER A 387 -13.77 13.74 34.79
CA SER A 387 -13.11 14.01 36.09
C SER A 387 -11.58 14.11 36.01
N LEU A 388 -11.05 14.54 34.87
CA LEU A 388 -9.61 14.76 34.66
C LEU A 388 -9.17 16.13 35.18
N LEU A 389 -7.86 16.39 35.14
CA LEU A 389 -7.25 17.68 35.50
C LEU A 389 -6.69 18.43 34.26
N PRO A 390 -7.53 19.05 33.41
CA PRO A 390 -7.11 19.78 32.20
C PRO A 390 -5.97 20.78 32.39
N GLN A 391 -5.88 21.45 33.54
CA GLN A 391 -4.80 22.40 33.84
C GLN A 391 -3.42 21.71 33.83
N GLN A 392 -3.30 20.53 34.45
CA GLN A 392 -2.07 19.76 34.51
C GLN A 392 -1.76 19.10 33.16
N LEU A 393 -2.78 18.52 32.51
CA LEU A 393 -2.66 17.95 31.16
C LEU A 393 -2.19 19.00 30.14
N LEU A 394 -2.64 20.25 30.25
CA LEU A 394 -2.17 21.36 29.41
C LEU A 394 -0.68 21.63 29.63
N TRP A 395 -0.22 21.68 30.89
CA TRP A 395 1.18 21.92 31.20
C TRP A 395 2.07 20.82 30.62
N PHE A 396 1.75 19.54 30.87
CA PHE A 396 2.50 18.40 30.31
C PHE A 396 2.43 18.33 28.77
N SER A 397 1.30 18.73 28.16
CA SER A 397 1.18 18.84 26.70
C SER A 397 2.09 19.95 26.13
N LYS A 398 2.20 21.09 26.82
CA LYS A 398 3.04 22.22 26.39
C LYS A 398 4.53 22.01 26.65
N SER A 399 4.91 21.31 27.71
CA SER A 399 6.30 20.92 27.99
C SER A 399 6.76 19.67 27.23
N GLN A 400 5.85 19.02 26.49
CA GLN A 400 6.09 17.73 25.80
C GLN A 400 6.47 16.58 26.75
N GLU A 401 6.05 16.68 28.02
CA GLU A 401 6.23 15.64 29.05
C GLU A 401 5.19 14.52 28.87
N HIS A 402 5.29 13.82 27.74
CA HIS A 402 4.35 12.79 27.27
C HIS A 402 4.05 11.73 28.34
N GLU A 403 5.08 11.19 29.00
CA GLU A 403 4.92 10.20 30.07
C GLU A 403 4.04 10.72 31.22
N LYS A 404 4.22 11.98 31.65
CA LYS A 404 3.39 12.58 32.70
C LYS A 404 1.96 12.78 32.24
N ALA A 405 1.74 13.15 30.98
CA ALA A 405 0.40 13.25 30.42
C ALA A 405 -0.31 11.88 30.38
N GLU A 406 0.40 10.80 30.05
CA GLU A 406 -0.13 9.43 30.13
C GLU A 406 -0.49 9.04 31.57
N HIS A 407 0.39 9.31 32.56
CA HIS A 407 0.13 9.03 33.98
C HIS A 407 -1.03 9.85 34.57
N HIS A 408 -1.44 10.96 33.93
CA HIS A 408 -2.63 11.74 34.29
C HIS A 408 -3.84 11.41 33.39
N ASN A 409 -3.88 10.18 32.84
CA ASN A 409 -4.98 9.60 32.08
C ASN A 409 -5.42 10.42 30.84
N LEU A 410 -4.47 11.03 30.12
CA LEU A 410 -4.75 11.77 28.87
C LEU A 410 -5.62 10.98 27.87
N PHE A 411 -5.50 9.64 27.83
CA PHE A 411 -6.28 8.80 26.92
C PHE A 411 -7.77 8.67 27.27
N ASP A 412 -8.17 8.84 28.53
CA ASP A 412 -9.60 8.89 28.93
C ASP A 412 -10.26 10.25 28.57
N CYS A 413 -9.49 11.24 28.11
CA CYS A 413 -10.06 12.49 27.62
C CYS A 413 -10.89 12.22 26.35
N ILE A 414 -12.22 12.34 26.43
CA ILE A 414 -13.14 12.13 25.30
C ILE A 414 -13.14 13.27 24.26
N GLU A 415 -12.23 14.25 24.37
CA GLU A 415 -12.03 15.36 23.41
C GLU A 415 -13.28 16.24 23.15
N CYS A 416 -14.26 16.22 24.05
CA CYS A 416 -15.55 16.90 23.89
C CYS A 416 -15.51 18.44 23.87
N GLY A 417 -14.35 19.09 23.95
CA GLY A 417 -14.25 20.57 23.90
C GLY A 417 -14.75 21.34 25.12
N ALA A 418 -15.56 20.75 26.01
CA ALA A 418 -16.23 21.43 27.14
C ALA A 418 -15.28 22.25 28.03
N CYS A 419 -14.09 21.72 28.34
CA CYS A 419 -13.06 22.42 29.11
C CYS A 419 -12.51 23.67 28.40
N SER A 420 -12.48 23.67 27.06
CA SER A 420 -12.01 24.81 26.23
C SER A 420 -13.09 25.89 26.14
N TYR A 421 -14.35 25.48 26.00
CA TYR A 421 -15.51 26.38 25.96
C TYR A 421 -15.64 27.25 27.22
N VAL A 422 -15.38 26.69 28.41
CA VAL A 422 -15.42 27.44 29.68
C VAL A 422 -14.12 28.17 30.01
N CYS A 423 -13.13 28.21 29.12
CA CYS A 423 -11.82 28.77 29.44
C CYS A 423 -11.77 30.30 29.22
N PRO A 424 -11.71 31.14 30.28
CA PRO A 424 -11.67 32.60 30.12
C PRO A 424 -10.38 33.09 29.44
N SER A 425 -9.30 32.29 29.49
CA SER A 425 -8.06 32.55 28.74
C SER A 425 -8.13 32.16 27.26
N SER A 426 -9.27 31.68 26.74
CA SER A 426 -9.45 31.20 25.35
C SER A 426 -8.43 30.14 24.90
N ILE A 427 -8.02 29.24 25.81
CA ILE A 427 -7.01 28.21 25.53
C ILE A 427 -7.67 27.04 24.78
N PRO A 428 -7.16 26.62 23.60
CA PRO A 428 -7.68 25.48 22.85
C PRO A 428 -7.19 24.14 23.43
N LEU A 429 -7.56 23.86 24.68
CA LEU A 429 -7.09 22.72 25.49
C LEU A 429 -7.13 21.38 24.72
N VAL A 430 -8.24 21.10 24.02
CA VAL A 430 -8.42 19.85 23.27
C VAL A 430 -7.49 19.74 22.06
N GLN A 431 -7.05 20.83 21.45
CA GLN A 431 -6.07 20.78 20.34
C GLN A 431 -4.70 20.31 20.87
N TYR A 432 -4.26 20.83 22.03
CA TYR A 432 -3.06 20.35 22.71
C TYR A 432 -3.15 18.87 23.09
N TYR A 433 -4.32 18.38 23.51
CA TYR A 433 -4.53 16.97 23.84
C TYR A 433 -4.53 16.06 22.60
N ARG A 434 -5.20 16.46 21.52
CA ARG A 434 -5.19 15.75 20.21
C ARG A 434 -3.78 15.61 19.67
N HIS A 435 -3.00 16.70 19.69
CA HIS A 435 -1.59 16.69 19.31
C HIS A 435 -0.77 15.73 20.19
N THR A 436 -0.89 15.85 21.51
CA THR A 436 -0.09 15.06 22.47
C THR A 436 -0.41 13.57 22.39
N LYS A 437 -1.69 13.18 22.26
CA LYS A 437 -2.10 11.79 22.01
C LYS A 437 -1.51 11.23 20.70
N SER A 438 -1.44 12.06 19.65
CA SER A 438 -0.90 11.65 18.35
C SER A 438 0.61 11.43 18.43
N ALA A 439 1.36 12.37 19.02
CA ALA A 439 2.80 12.22 19.27
C ALA A 439 3.13 10.97 20.12
N ILE A 440 2.31 10.67 21.15
CA ILE A 440 2.42 9.44 21.94
C ILE A 440 2.18 8.19 21.08
N ARG A 441 1.13 8.17 20.24
CA ARG A 441 0.84 7.04 19.34
C ARG A 441 1.97 6.82 18.34
N GLU A 442 2.50 7.88 17.73
CA GLU A 442 3.65 7.83 16.82
C GLU A 442 4.90 7.28 17.51
N SER A 443 5.19 7.72 18.75
CA SER A 443 6.29 7.21 19.57
C SER A 443 6.14 5.72 19.88
N ARG A 444 4.95 5.29 20.33
CA ARG A 444 4.62 3.87 20.57
C ARG A 444 4.75 3.02 19.30
N GLU A 445 4.28 3.52 18.15
CA GLU A 445 4.45 2.84 16.87
C GLU A 445 5.92 2.76 16.43
N ALA A 446 6.71 3.82 16.64
CA ALA A 446 8.14 3.85 16.33
C ALA A 446 8.90 2.84 17.20
N ALA A 447 8.56 2.70 18.49
CA ALA A 447 9.10 1.68 19.37
C ALA A 447 8.79 0.27 18.87
N VAL A 448 7.52 -0.06 18.59
CA VAL A 448 7.11 -1.38 18.06
C VAL A 448 7.79 -1.70 16.71
N LYS A 449 7.92 -0.72 15.82
CA LYS A 449 8.64 -0.86 14.54
C LYS A 449 10.14 -1.10 14.76
N SER A 450 10.74 -0.45 15.76
CA SER A 450 12.13 -0.62 16.17
C SER A 450 12.38 -2.02 16.76
N ASP A 451 11.55 -2.47 17.71
CA ASP A 451 11.70 -3.78 18.36
C ASP A 451 11.48 -4.94 17.38
N HIS A 452 10.49 -4.84 16.49
CA HIS A 452 10.33 -5.80 15.40
C HIS A 452 11.54 -5.79 14.43
N ALA A 453 12.22 -4.66 14.25
CA ALA A 453 13.47 -4.60 13.49
C ALA A 453 14.66 -5.23 14.25
N LYS A 454 14.75 -5.07 15.58
CA LYS A 454 15.74 -5.77 16.45
C LYS A 454 15.58 -7.28 16.34
N VAL A 455 14.37 -7.81 16.56
CA VAL A 455 14.07 -9.26 16.46
C VAL A 455 14.41 -9.81 15.06
N ARG A 456 14.12 -9.06 13.98
CA ARG A 456 14.50 -9.43 12.61
C ARG A 456 16.02 -9.43 12.38
N PHE A 457 16.75 -8.51 13.03
CA PHE A 457 18.20 -8.42 12.94
C PHE A 457 18.88 -9.53 13.74
N GLU A 458 18.41 -9.81 14.95
CA GLU A 458 18.87 -10.90 15.83
C GLU A 458 18.62 -12.27 15.20
N ALA A 459 17.42 -12.54 14.69
CA ALA A 459 17.11 -13.77 13.96
C ALA A 459 18.00 -13.95 12.71
N ARG A 460 18.36 -12.85 12.03
CA ARG A 460 19.33 -12.87 10.92
C ARG A 460 20.75 -13.17 11.39
N GLN A 461 21.20 -12.60 12.52
CA GLN A 461 22.51 -12.91 13.11
C GLN A 461 22.57 -14.38 13.54
N ALA A 462 21.57 -14.87 14.26
CA ALA A 462 21.48 -16.26 14.71
C ALA A 462 21.58 -17.25 13.54
N ARG A 463 20.89 -16.99 12.42
CA ARG A 463 21.03 -17.82 11.21
C ARG A 463 22.44 -17.77 10.61
N ILE A 464 23.07 -16.59 10.55
CA ILE A 464 24.44 -16.44 10.02
C ILE A 464 25.46 -17.15 10.94
N ALA A 465 25.27 -17.10 12.26
CA ALA A 465 26.08 -17.81 13.23
C ALA A 465 25.92 -19.33 13.12
N ALA A 466 24.68 -19.83 13.02
CA ALA A 466 24.38 -21.24 12.82
C ALA A 466 24.98 -21.77 11.50
N GLU A 467 24.81 -21.04 10.39
CA GLU A 467 25.45 -21.35 9.11
C GLU A 467 26.99 -21.36 9.20
N ALA A 468 27.58 -20.48 9.99
CA ALA A 468 29.03 -20.44 10.20
C ALA A 468 29.51 -21.65 11.02
N ALA A 469 28.83 -21.97 12.12
CA ALA A 469 29.11 -23.11 12.99
C ALA A 469 28.92 -24.45 12.25
N GLU A 470 27.90 -24.59 11.40
CA GLU A 470 27.72 -25.79 10.56
C GLU A 470 28.86 -25.95 9.54
N LYS A 471 29.28 -24.84 8.90
CA LYS A 471 30.42 -24.81 7.97
C LYS A 471 31.76 -25.03 8.68
N GLU A 472 31.87 -24.72 9.97
CA GLU A 472 33.01 -25.04 10.84
C GLU A 472 33.03 -26.52 11.22
N ALA A 473 31.92 -27.05 11.75
CA ALA A 473 31.76 -28.46 12.12
C ALA A 473 32.02 -29.40 10.94
N LYS A 474 31.55 -29.04 9.73
CA LYS A 474 31.88 -29.77 8.49
C LYS A 474 33.38 -29.77 8.16
N ARG A 475 34.11 -28.68 8.42
CA ARG A 475 35.59 -28.64 8.27
C ARG A 475 36.30 -29.44 9.36
N ALA A 476 35.82 -29.38 10.61
CA ALA A 476 36.38 -30.16 11.72
C ALA A 476 36.23 -31.67 11.47
N ALA A 477 35.04 -32.12 11.05
CA ALA A 477 34.78 -33.51 10.67
C ALA A 477 35.63 -33.95 9.46
N ALA A 478 35.84 -33.07 8.46
CA ALA A 478 36.73 -33.36 7.34
C ALA A 478 38.21 -33.49 7.77
N ARG A 479 38.69 -32.61 8.66
CA ARG A 479 40.04 -32.69 9.27
C ARG A 479 40.22 -33.98 10.07
N ALA A 480 39.23 -34.37 10.89
CA ALA A 480 39.26 -35.60 11.66
C ALA A 480 39.32 -36.85 10.76
N LYS A 481 38.53 -36.90 9.67
CA LYS A 481 38.59 -37.97 8.67
C LYS A 481 39.92 -38.01 7.90
N ALA A 482 40.54 -36.86 7.64
CA ALA A 482 41.87 -36.79 7.04
C ALA A 482 42.96 -37.31 8.00
N ALA A 483 42.91 -36.96 9.29
CA ALA A 483 43.81 -37.49 10.30
C ALA A 483 43.66 -39.01 10.48
N ALA A 484 42.42 -39.52 10.53
CA ALA A 484 42.15 -40.95 10.65
C ALA A 484 42.62 -41.76 9.42
N SER A 485 42.49 -41.22 8.21
CA SER A 485 42.99 -41.89 6.99
C SER A 485 44.50 -41.79 6.84
N ALA A 486 45.15 -40.73 7.35
CA ALA A 486 46.61 -40.67 7.47
C ALA A 486 47.14 -41.72 8.46
N ALA A 487 46.52 -41.85 9.64
CA ALA A 487 46.84 -42.89 10.61
C ALA A 487 46.64 -44.31 10.03
N LYS A 488 45.57 -44.53 9.27
CA LYS A 488 45.34 -45.84 8.62
C LYS A 488 46.37 -46.15 7.53
N LYS A 489 46.78 -45.16 6.71
CA LYS A 489 47.89 -45.34 5.76
C LYS A 489 49.24 -45.61 6.42
N ALA A 490 49.48 -45.04 7.61
CA ALA A 490 50.68 -45.36 8.40
C ALA A 490 50.68 -46.82 8.92
N ALA A 491 49.50 -47.44 9.09
CA ALA A 491 49.37 -48.86 9.39
C ALA A 491 49.52 -49.75 8.14
N ASP A 492 48.81 -49.44 7.05
CA ASP A 492 48.84 -50.25 5.82
C ASP A 492 50.24 -50.32 5.17
N LEU A 493 51.09 -49.28 5.33
CA LEU A 493 52.47 -49.27 4.85
C LEU A 493 53.43 -50.23 5.59
N SER A 494 52.94 -50.99 6.57
CA SER A 494 53.72 -52.04 7.26
C SER A 494 53.54 -53.45 6.67
N ALA A 495 52.66 -53.63 5.67
CA ALA A 495 52.25 -54.96 5.19
C ALA A 495 52.59 -55.25 3.71
N THR A 496 53.51 -56.20 3.52
CA THR A 496 53.82 -56.97 2.30
C THR A 496 54.56 -56.28 1.13
N ASN A 497 55.51 -57.02 0.56
CA ASN A 497 56.38 -56.65 -0.56
C ASN A 497 56.12 -57.55 -1.80
N ASP A 498 56.71 -57.13 -2.93
CA ASP A 498 57.21 -57.97 -4.03
C ASP A 498 56.23 -58.72 -4.97
N ALA A 499 56.65 -59.21 -6.16
CA ALA A 499 57.46 -58.60 -7.23
C ALA A 499 57.60 -59.58 -8.44
N LYS A 500 56.70 -59.51 -9.43
CA LYS A 500 56.81 -59.99 -10.82
C LYS A 500 55.52 -59.57 -11.56
N THR A 501 55.51 -59.11 -12.80
CA THR A 501 56.37 -59.47 -13.96
C THR A 501 56.79 -58.22 -14.76
N ARG A 502 57.95 -58.25 -15.45
CA ARG A 502 58.49 -57.11 -16.21
C ARG A 502 59.13 -57.56 -17.55
N ALA A 503 58.87 -56.77 -18.60
CA ALA A 503 59.39 -56.90 -19.98
C ALA A 503 58.87 -58.12 -20.77
N GLN A 504 58.73 -58.11 -22.10
CA GLN A 504 59.03 -57.11 -23.16
C GLN A 504 57.70 -56.82 -23.94
N ILE A 505 57.51 -55.83 -24.82
CA ILE A 505 58.32 -55.00 -25.75
C ILE A 505 57.79 -53.54 -25.58
N LYS A 506 58.55 -52.48 -25.28
CA LYS A 506 59.73 -51.85 -25.92
C LYS A 506 59.37 -50.90 -27.09
N GLU A 507 59.04 -49.66 -26.74
CA GLU A 507 59.32 -48.48 -27.56
C GLU A 507 59.68 -47.28 -26.66
N GLU A 508 60.68 -46.50 -27.06
CA GLU A 508 61.21 -45.29 -26.40
C GLU A 508 61.68 -44.32 -27.52
N PRO A 509 62.04 -43.07 -27.22
CA PRO A 509 61.19 -42.05 -26.59
C PRO A 509 61.12 -40.78 -27.46
N LYS A 510 60.22 -39.84 -27.16
CA LYS A 510 60.37 -38.44 -27.59
C LYS A 510 60.33 -37.49 -26.40
N THR A 511 61.39 -36.71 -26.29
CA THR A 511 61.61 -35.71 -25.26
C THR A 511 60.80 -34.45 -25.52
N GLU A 512 60.03 -33.98 -24.54
CA GLU A 512 59.76 -32.55 -24.40
C GLU A 512 59.51 -32.16 -22.93
N ILE A 513 60.57 -31.68 -22.28
CA ILE A 513 60.50 -31.12 -20.92
C ILE A 513 60.26 -29.61 -21.05
N LYS A 514 59.03 -29.13 -20.73
CA LYS A 514 58.68 -27.73 -20.39
C LYS A 514 57.16 -27.54 -20.16
N ASP A 515 56.64 -27.77 -18.94
CA ASP A 515 55.44 -27.03 -18.48
C ASP A 515 55.21 -27.03 -16.95
N ASP A 516 55.73 -28.01 -16.20
CA ASP A 516 55.39 -28.22 -14.77
C ASP A 516 55.57 -26.96 -13.88
N ASN A 517 56.65 -26.20 -14.07
CA ASN A 517 56.88 -24.94 -13.34
C ASN A 517 55.79 -23.88 -13.59
N GLN A 518 55.18 -23.80 -14.79
CA GLN A 518 54.07 -22.86 -15.01
C GLN A 518 52.82 -23.25 -14.24
N ALA A 519 52.52 -24.56 -14.13
CA ALA A 519 51.38 -25.05 -13.36
C ALA A 519 51.56 -24.73 -11.86
N GLN A 520 52.75 -24.97 -11.31
CA GLN A 520 53.07 -24.69 -9.91
C GLN A 520 53.05 -23.18 -9.60
N VAL A 521 53.61 -22.34 -10.47
CA VAL A 521 53.58 -20.88 -10.34
C VAL A 521 52.15 -20.32 -10.41
N LYS A 522 51.28 -20.86 -11.29
CA LYS A 522 49.86 -20.49 -11.36
C LYS A 522 49.13 -20.87 -10.06
N LYS A 523 49.38 -22.08 -9.53
CA LYS A 523 48.80 -22.56 -8.27
C LYS A 523 49.18 -21.68 -7.07
N LEU A 524 50.49 -21.43 -6.87
CA LEU A 524 50.96 -20.58 -5.77
C LEU A 524 50.40 -19.15 -5.85
N LYS A 525 50.25 -18.57 -7.05
CA LYS A 525 49.63 -17.25 -7.23
C LYS A 525 48.14 -17.23 -6.82
N ILE A 526 47.42 -18.34 -7.00
CA ILE A 526 46.04 -18.51 -6.49
C ILE A 526 46.03 -18.67 -4.97
N ASP A 527 46.93 -19.49 -4.41
CA ASP A 527 47.02 -19.72 -2.96
C ASP A 527 47.41 -18.43 -2.20
N ILE A 528 48.34 -17.61 -2.74
CA ILE A 528 48.69 -16.28 -2.23
C ILE A 528 47.47 -15.33 -2.26
N ALA A 529 46.66 -15.36 -3.33
CA ALA A 529 45.45 -14.54 -3.41
C ALA A 529 44.39 -14.97 -2.37
N ILE A 530 44.23 -16.27 -2.12
CA ILE A 530 43.36 -16.82 -1.08
C ILE A 530 43.87 -16.44 0.32
N ALA A 531 45.17 -16.55 0.57
CA ALA A 531 45.80 -16.18 1.84
C ALA A 531 45.66 -14.67 2.13
N ASN A 532 45.95 -13.80 1.14
CA ASN A 532 45.73 -12.35 1.25
C ASN A 532 44.25 -11.99 1.47
N THR A 533 43.32 -12.75 0.91
CA THR A 533 41.87 -12.54 1.14
C THR A 533 41.47 -12.91 2.58
N LYS A 534 42.04 -13.98 3.16
CA LYS A 534 41.87 -14.33 4.58
C LYS A 534 42.50 -13.28 5.50
N LEU A 535 43.72 -12.82 5.19
CA LEU A 535 44.43 -11.80 5.97
C LEU A 535 43.61 -10.50 6.06
N LYS A 536 43.08 -10.01 4.92
CA LYS A 536 42.17 -8.85 4.88
C LYS A 536 40.91 -9.04 5.72
N LYS A 537 40.33 -10.24 5.74
CA LYS A 537 39.15 -10.54 6.58
C LYS A 537 39.51 -10.52 8.08
N THR A 538 40.60 -11.19 8.46
CA THR A 538 41.06 -11.26 9.87
C THR A 538 41.43 -9.88 10.40
N THR A 539 42.13 -9.08 9.59
CA THR A 539 42.46 -7.67 9.91
C THR A 539 41.20 -6.84 10.16
N LYS A 540 40.17 -6.98 9.30
CA LYS A 540 38.89 -6.25 9.49
C LYS A 540 38.14 -6.73 10.75
N GLN A 541 38.19 -8.01 11.09
CA GLN A 541 37.62 -8.52 12.34
C GLN A 541 38.36 -7.96 13.55
N LEU A 542 39.70 -7.86 13.50
CA LEU A 542 40.49 -7.20 14.53
C LEU A 542 40.13 -5.71 14.68
N THR A 543 39.90 -4.98 13.58
CA THR A 543 39.47 -3.56 13.66
C THR A 543 38.13 -3.43 14.39
N LEU A 544 37.17 -4.31 14.10
CA LEU A 544 35.86 -4.31 14.76
C LEU A 544 35.97 -4.67 16.26
N ALA A 545 36.83 -5.63 16.63
CA ALA A 545 37.09 -5.95 18.03
C ALA A 545 37.79 -4.78 18.78
N GLN A 546 38.70 -4.07 18.11
CA GLN A 546 39.34 -2.85 18.62
C GLN A 546 38.34 -1.69 18.78
N GLU A 547 37.38 -1.55 17.88
CA GLU A 547 36.29 -0.57 17.98
C GLU A 547 35.29 -0.92 19.10
N ALA A 548 35.12 -2.21 19.41
CA ALA A 548 34.29 -2.73 20.51
C ALA A 548 35.01 -2.85 21.86
N ALA A 549 36.33 -2.57 21.92
CA ALA A 549 37.19 -2.69 23.11
C ALA A 549 37.27 -4.10 23.75
N ASP A 550 36.95 -5.17 22.99
CA ASP A 550 37.01 -6.56 23.47
C ASP A 550 38.47 -7.06 23.51
N LEU A 551 39.11 -6.97 24.68
CA LEU A 551 40.51 -7.34 24.88
C LEU A 551 40.83 -8.81 24.55
N GLU A 552 39.89 -9.73 24.76
CA GLU A 552 40.11 -11.17 24.53
C GLU A 552 40.05 -11.50 23.03
N GLN A 553 39.06 -10.94 22.32
CA GLN A 553 39.00 -11.01 20.85
C GLN A 553 40.15 -10.25 20.20
N ILE A 554 40.57 -9.09 20.72
CA ILE A 554 41.71 -8.32 20.20
C ILE A 554 42.99 -9.16 20.25
N ASN A 555 43.30 -9.81 21.38
CA ASN A 555 44.49 -10.64 21.51
C ASN A 555 44.43 -11.85 20.57
N THR A 556 43.30 -12.56 20.55
CA THR A 556 43.08 -13.75 19.71
C THR A 556 43.18 -13.44 18.22
N LEU A 557 42.53 -12.36 17.77
CA LEU A 557 42.55 -11.94 16.36
C LEU A 557 43.90 -11.32 15.95
N THR A 558 44.64 -10.72 16.88
CA THR A 558 46.01 -10.23 16.63
C THR A 558 46.98 -11.41 16.39
N GLN A 559 46.85 -12.49 17.15
CA GLN A 559 47.62 -13.71 16.89
C GLN A 559 47.23 -14.35 15.55
N ALA A 560 45.93 -14.53 15.30
CA ALA A 560 45.44 -15.08 14.03
C ALA A 560 45.87 -14.23 12.81
N GLN A 561 45.97 -12.90 12.95
CA GLN A 561 46.51 -12.03 11.90
C GLN A 561 48.00 -12.30 11.65
N LYS A 562 48.82 -12.42 12.71
CA LYS A 562 50.25 -12.76 12.57
C LYS A 562 50.44 -14.10 11.85
N GLU A 563 49.66 -15.11 12.20
CA GLU A 563 49.69 -16.43 11.56
C GLU A 563 49.32 -16.37 10.08
N GLN A 564 48.24 -15.68 9.71
CA GLN A 564 47.89 -15.51 8.28
C GLN A 564 48.92 -14.67 7.52
N GLN A 565 49.58 -13.71 8.16
CA GLN A 565 50.61 -12.89 7.54
C GLN A 565 51.93 -13.66 7.35
N ALA A 566 52.27 -14.57 8.26
CA ALA A 566 53.37 -15.52 8.07
C ALA A 566 53.11 -16.47 6.89
N ILE A 567 51.89 -17.02 6.78
CA ILE A 567 51.49 -17.90 5.66
C ILE A 567 51.56 -17.17 4.31
N VAL A 568 51.15 -15.90 4.24
CA VAL A 568 51.32 -15.08 3.02
C VAL A 568 52.81 -14.95 2.67
N SER A 569 53.66 -14.60 3.64
CA SER A 569 55.10 -14.43 3.40
C SER A 569 55.80 -15.73 3.00
N GLU A 570 55.42 -16.88 3.57
CA GLU A 570 55.96 -18.19 3.22
C GLU A 570 55.59 -18.60 1.79
N LEU A 571 54.33 -18.39 1.38
CA LEU A 571 53.88 -18.65 0.01
C LEU A 571 54.55 -17.70 -1.00
N GLU A 572 54.74 -16.43 -0.65
CA GLU A 572 55.48 -15.46 -1.47
C GLU A 572 56.96 -15.82 -1.60
N GLN A 573 57.60 -16.34 -0.54
CA GLN A 573 58.96 -16.90 -0.59
C GLN A 573 59.04 -18.19 -1.42
N ALA A 574 58.04 -19.06 -1.35
CA ALA A 574 57.97 -20.26 -2.19
C ALA A 574 57.85 -19.90 -3.69
N LEU A 575 57.04 -18.90 -4.01
CA LEU A 575 56.95 -18.35 -5.36
C LEU A 575 58.29 -17.72 -5.81
N ALA A 576 58.94 -16.92 -4.97
CA ALA A 576 60.23 -16.30 -5.27
C ALA A 576 61.36 -17.32 -5.49
N LYS A 577 61.32 -18.48 -4.80
CA LYS A 577 62.28 -19.59 -5.01
C LYS A 577 62.08 -20.26 -6.38
N LEU A 578 60.84 -20.38 -6.86
CA LEU A 578 60.53 -20.89 -8.20
C LEU A 578 60.92 -19.91 -9.32
N ASP A 579 60.68 -18.61 -9.13
CA ASP A 579 61.08 -17.57 -10.08
C ASP A 579 62.62 -17.37 -10.18
N GLN A 580 63.42 -17.96 -9.28
CA GLN A 580 64.90 -17.91 -9.30
C GLN A 580 65.58 -19.12 -9.99
N ALA A 581 64.82 -20.12 -10.44
CA ALA A 581 65.37 -21.33 -11.09
C ALA A 581 65.70 -21.15 -12.59
N ALA A 582 66.27 -20.01 -12.98
CA ALA A 582 66.66 -19.69 -14.36
C ALA A 582 68.06 -19.02 -14.42
N PRO A 583 68.99 -19.49 -15.29
CA PRO A 583 70.35 -18.97 -15.33
C PRO A 583 70.43 -17.52 -15.86
N ALA A 584 71.32 -16.73 -15.25
CA ALA A 584 71.26 -15.28 -15.29
C ALA A 584 71.81 -14.63 -16.58
N LYS A 585 71.26 -13.45 -16.91
CA LYS A 585 71.96 -12.36 -17.59
C LYS A 585 71.78 -11.06 -16.81
N THR A 586 72.90 -10.47 -16.40
CA THR A 586 73.13 -9.04 -16.05
C THR A 586 72.08 -8.31 -15.21
N ALA A 587 72.45 -7.95 -13.99
CA ALA A 587 71.56 -7.32 -13.01
C ALA A 587 71.27 -5.84 -13.25
N SER A 588 70.07 -5.40 -12.82
CA SER A 588 69.80 -4.05 -12.32
C SER A 588 68.86 -4.16 -11.11
N ALA A 589 69.17 -3.45 -10.03
CA ALA A 589 68.43 -3.57 -8.77
C ALA A 589 67.08 -2.83 -8.85
N LYS A 590 66.03 -3.40 -8.24
CA LYS A 590 64.67 -2.83 -8.21
C LYS A 590 64.36 -2.29 -6.80
N PRO A 591 64.22 -0.97 -6.59
CA PRO A 591 64.07 -0.40 -5.25
C PRO A 591 62.74 -0.77 -4.55
N ALA A 592 62.82 -1.23 -3.31
CA ALA A 592 61.67 -1.45 -2.42
C ALA A 592 61.33 -0.16 -1.65
N ALA A 593 60.64 0.78 -2.29
CA ALA A 593 60.39 2.13 -1.73
C ALA A 593 58.91 2.56 -1.66
N ASN A 594 57.96 1.80 -2.21
CA ASN A 594 56.59 2.30 -2.45
C ASN A 594 55.56 1.92 -1.35
N ASP A 595 55.88 1.03 -0.42
CA ASP A 595 54.94 0.61 0.64
C ASP A 595 55.22 1.24 2.01
N ALA A 596 56.47 1.62 2.30
CA ALA A 596 56.82 2.38 3.50
C ALA A 596 56.06 3.72 3.58
N THR A 597 56.06 4.49 2.48
CA THR A 597 55.38 5.78 2.39
C THR A 597 53.85 5.66 2.41
N LYS A 598 53.28 4.51 1.98
CA LYS A 598 51.84 4.23 2.15
C LYS A 598 51.50 3.93 3.60
N LYS A 599 52.30 3.09 4.27
CA LYS A 599 52.10 2.74 5.68
C LYS A 599 52.17 4.01 6.55
N ALA A 600 53.21 4.82 6.40
CA ALA A 600 53.36 6.06 7.16
C ALA A 600 52.20 7.06 6.95
N LYS A 601 51.59 7.12 5.76
CA LYS A 601 50.37 7.93 5.51
C LYS A 601 49.15 7.39 6.24
N VAL A 602 48.99 6.07 6.36
CA VAL A 602 47.89 5.45 7.11
C VAL A 602 48.08 5.64 8.61
N ASP A 603 49.29 5.38 9.12
CA ASP A 603 49.62 5.51 10.55
C ASP A 603 49.39 6.97 11.04
N LEU A 604 49.80 7.98 10.25
CA LEU A 604 49.53 9.40 10.49
C LEU A 604 48.03 9.73 10.46
N ALA A 605 47.27 9.17 9.52
CA ALA A 605 45.82 9.41 9.42
C ALA A 605 45.07 8.83 10.63
N ILE A 606 45.49 7.67 11.13
CA ILE A 606 44.92 7.06 12.34
C ILE A 606 45.24 7.91 13.58
N ALA A 607 46.52 8.28 13.78
CA ALA A 607 46.94 9.07 14.93
C ALA A 607 46.23 10.44 14.98
N SER A 608 46.17 11.16 13.85
CA SER A 608 45.52 12.48 13.76
C SER A 608 43.99 12.42 13.88
N THR A 609 43.37 11.30 13.53
CA THR A 609 41.93 11.07 13.79
C THR A 609 41.68 10.77 15.27
N LYS A 610 42.54 9.99 15.92
CA LYS A 610 42.45 9.72 17.37
C LYS A 610 42.65 10.99 18.21
N LEU A 611 43.60 11.84 17.83
CA LEU A 611 43.81 13.17 18.43
C LEU A 611 42.54 14.02 18.40
N LYS A 612 41.89 14.15 17.23
CA LYS A 612 40.64 14.91 17.09
C LYS A 612 39.47 14.34 17.91
N LYS A 613 39.43 13.02 18.14
CA LYS A 613 38.42 12.40 19.00
C LYS A 613 38.64 12.80 20.46
N LEU A 614 39.88 12.73 20.96
CA LEU A 614 40.22 13.14 22.33
C LEU A 614 40.01 14.65 22.54
N GLN A 615 40.45 15.49 21.61
CA GLN A 615 40.21 16.95 21.65
C GLN A 615 38.71 17.28 21.70
N LYS A 616 37.86 16.54 20.99
CA LYS A 616 36.40 16.70 21.05
C LYS A 616 35.78 16.16 22.36
N GLN A 617 36.46 15.26 23.07
CA GLN A 617 36.02 14.82 24.40
C GLN A 617 36.42 15.83 25.49
N LEU A 618 37.61 16.45 25.39
CA LEU A 618 37.99 17.55 26.29
C LEU A 618 37.07 18.76 26.12
N SER A 619 36.66 19.09 24.89
CA SER A 619 35.68 20.17 24.63
C SER A 619 34.23 19.83 25.04
N LEU A 620 34.02 18.78 25.83
CA LEU A 620 32.74 18.42 26.48
C LEU A 620 32.89 18.29 28.01
N ASP A 621 34.12 18.26 28.52
CA ASP A 621 34.47 18.16 29.95
C ASP A 621 35.87 18.78 30.14
N GLU A 622 35.94 20.11 30.17
CA GLU A 622 37.20 20.87 30.14
C GLU A 622 38.05 20.70 31.42
N ALA A 623 37.47 20.17 32.49
CA ALA A 623 38.15 19.86 33.75
C ALA A 623 38.93 18.52 33.71
N ASN A 624 38.78 17.73 32.64
CA ASN A 624 39.30 16.37 32.59
C ASN A 624 40.81 16.30 32.30
N THR A 625 41.60 16.33 33.37
CA THR A 625 43.07 16.32 33.31
C THR A 625 43.65 15.06 32.66
N GLU A 626 43.01 13.89 32.79
CA GLU A 626 43.44 12.67 32.12
C GLU A 626 43.29 12.76 30.59
N ILE A 627 42.17 13.29 30.09
CA ILE A 627 41.97 13.51 28.65
C ILE A 627 42.97 14.56 28.13
N ALA A 628 43.23 15.63 28.90
CA ALA A 628 44.26 16.62 28.54
C ALA A 628 45.66 16.00 28.41
N GLN A 629 46.05 15.11 29.34
CA GLN A 629 47.31 14.38 29.25
C GLN A 629 47.34 13.43 28.03
N GLN A 630 46.26 12.66 27.80
CA GLN A 630 46.15 11.77 26.65
C GLN A 630 46.22 12.51 25.30
N ILE A 631 45.73 13.75 25.23
CA ILE A 631 45.91 14.62 24.05
C ILE A 631 47.39 14.96 23.85
N SER A 632 48.07 15.42 24.90
CA SER A 632 49.50 15.76 24.85
C SER A 632 50.36 14.58 24.38
N GLU A 633 50.13 13.39 24.95
CA GLU A 633 50.79 12.15 24.52
C GLU A 633 50.48 11.84 23.04
N GLN A 634 49.21 11.92 22.61
CA GLN A 634 48.82 11.63 21.23
C GLN A 634 49.37 12.65 20.22
N GLU A 635 49.62 13.91 20.62
CA GLU A 635 50.33 14.86 19.77
C GLU A 635 51.77 14.44 19.49
N THR A 636 52.48 13.85 20.46
CA THR A 636 53.83 13.32 20.23
C THR A 636 53.80 12.15 19.23
N VAL A 637 52.77 11.30 19.29
CA VAL A 637 52.55 10.20 18.33
C VAL A 637 52.26 10.75 16.93
N VAL A 638 51.42 11.78 16.80
CA VAL A 638 51.17 12.46 15.51
C VAL A 638 52.44 13.09 14.94
N LYS A 639 53.22 13.81 15.77
CA LYS A 639 54.51 14.42 15.37
C LYS A 639 55.52 13.34 14.93
N THR A 640 55.55 12.19 15.61
CA THR A 640 56.42 11.05 15.27
C THR A 640 55.99 10.37 13.96
N ALA A 641 54.69 10.16 13.74
CA ALA A 641 54.16 9.61 12.50
C ALA A 641 54.39 10.55 11.30
N GLN A 642 54.26 11.87 11.51
CA GLN A 642 54.59 12.89 10.51
C GLN A 642 56.08 12.85 10.16
N ALA A 643 56.98 12.82 11.15
CA ALA A 643 58.43 12.71 10.91
C ALA A 643 58.82 11.41 10.18
N ALA A 644 58.15 10.29 10.48
CA ALA A 644 58.35 9.02 9.76
C ALA A 644 57.88 9.12 8.29
N LEU A 645 56.76 9.81 8.03
CA LEU A 645 56.29 10.09 6.68
C LEU A 645 57.24 11.02 5.91
N ASP A 646 57.72 12.09 6.53
CA ASP A 646 58.63 13.05 5.88
C ASP A 646 60.02 12.46 5.62
N LYS A 647 60.47 11.50 6.45
CA LYS A 647 61.62 10.65 6.13
C LYS A 647 61.32 9.78 4.91
N ALA A 648 60.18 9.07 4.89
CA ALA A 648 59.77 8.22 3.77
C ALA A 648 59.41 8.98 2.47
N ASN A 649 59.29 10.32 2.52
CA ASN A 649 59.15 11.19 1.35
C ASN A 649 60.52 11.71 0.82
N LYS A 650 61.58 11.72 1.63
CA LYS A 650 62.90 12.28 1.27
C LYS A 650 63.82 11.32 0.51
N GLU A 651 63.51 10.02 0.47
CA GLU A 651 64.34 8.98 -0.15
C GLU A 651 64.00 8.74 -1.65
N THR A 652 63.52 9.75 -2.38
CA THR A 652 63.15 9.64 -3.82
C THR A 652 63.80 10.75 -4.68
N PRO A 653 64.82 10.44 -5.51
CA PRO A 653 65.40 11.37 -6.49
C PRO A 653 64.51 11.61 -7.73
N GLN A 654 64.65 12.79 -8.36
CA GLN A 654 63.97 13.14 -9.62
C GLN A 654 64.86 12.91 -10.85
N ALA A 655 64.26 12.39 -11.94
CA ALA A 655 64.78 12.41 -13.31
C ALA A 655 63.58 12.36 -14.30
N PRO A 656 63.71 12.86 -15.54
CA PRO A 656 62.54 13.29 -16.33
C PRO A 656 61.81 12.17 -17.10
N PRO A 657 60.48 12.29 -17.30
CA PRO A 657 59.72 11.39 -18.18
C PRO A 657 59.85 11.81 -19.66
N ALA A 658 60.17 10.84 -20.52
CA ALA A 658 60.05 11.00 -21.97
C ALA A 658 58.58 10.93 -22.43
N ALA A 659 58.29 11.43 -23.63
CA ALA A 659 56.94 11.58 -24.13
C ALA A 659 56.21 10.26 -24.40
N ASN A 660 54.91 10.24 -24.08
CA ASN A 660 53.90 9.45 -24.78
C ASN A 660 52.54 10.15 -24.66
N ALA A 661 51.88 10.40 -25.79
CA ALA A 661 50.66 11.18 -25.82
C ALA A 661 49.41 10.31 -25.59
N SER A 662 48.60 10.67 -24.59
CA SER A 662 47.23 10.16 -24.42
C SER A 662 46.28 11.33 -24.16
N THR A 663 45.23 11.47 -24.97
CA THR A 663 44.34 12.64 -24.95
C THR A 663 43.55 12.75 -23.65
N GLY A 664 43.91 13.74 -22.83
CA GLY A 664 43.18 14.15 -21.63
C GLY A 664 43.88 15.35 -20.98
N MET A 665 43.13 16.19 -20.24
CA MET A 665 43.70 17.37 -19.56
C MET A 665 44.97 17.02 -18.77
N SER A 666 46.02 17.84 -18.92
CA SER A 666 47.33 17.62 -18.28
C SER A 666 47.20 17.46 -16.76
N ALA A 667 48.14 16.71 -16.17
CA ALA A 667 48.18 16.50 -14.73
C ALA A 667 48.33 17.84 -13.98
N ASP A 668 49.09 18.76 -14.55
CA ASP A 668 49.42 20.05 -13.96
C ASP A 668 48.24 21.04 -14.02
N LEU A 669 47.47 21.06 -15.11
CA LEU A 669 46.22 21.84 -15.18
C LEU A 669 45.17 21.31 -14.18
N LYS A 670 45.09 19.98 -14.00
CA LYS A 670 44.24 19.39 -12.96
C LYS A 670 44.73 19.75 -11.54
N LYS A 671 46.04 19.74 -11.32
CA LYS A 671 46.67 20.09 -10.04
C LYS A 671 46.43 21.57 -9.70
N ALA A 672 46.74 22.50 -10.60
CA ALA A 672 46.48 23.92 -10.42
C ALA A 672 45.01 24.22 -10.11
N LYS A 673 44.07 23.52 -10.79
CA LYS A 673 42.64 23.63 -10.50
C LYS A 673 42.22 23.11 -9.11
N ILE A 674 42.89 22.07 -8.61
CA ILE A 674 42.68 21.56 -7.25
C ILE A 674 43.28 22.51 -6.21
N ASP A 675 44.50 23.01 -6.44
CA ASP A 675 45.19 23.94 -5.55
C ASP A 675 44.41 25.26 -5.42
N LEU A 676 43.87 25.79 -6.52
CA LEU A 676 42.93 26.92 -6.56
C LEU A 676 41.63 26.65 -5.76
N ALA A 677 41.05 25.45 -5.88
CA ALA A 677 39.86 25.07 -5.12
C ALA A 677 40.14 24.95 -3.61
N ILE A 678 41.33 24.49 -3.23
CA ILE A 678 41.77 24.40 -1.82
C ILE A 678 42.07 25.80 -1.27
N ALA A 679 42.76 26.67 -2.02
CA ALA A 679 43.04 28.03 -1.61
C ALA A 679 41.75 28.85 -1.41
N SER A 680 40.80 28.76 -2.34
CA SER A 680 39.53 29.49 -2.27
C SER A 680 38.56 28.96 -1.21
N THR A 681 38.59 27.66 -0.88
CA THR A 681 37.84 27.13 0.28
C THR A 681 38.48 27.49 1.61
N LYS A 682 39.82 27.56 1.70
CA LYS A 682 40.51 28.14 2.87
C LYS A 682 40.17 29.62 3.06
N LEU A 683 40.13 30.40 1.98
CA LEU A 683 39.76 31.81 2.02
C LEU A 683 38.36 32.01 2.61
N LYS A 684 37.35 31.32 2.07
CA LYS A 684 35.98 31.35 2.63
C LYS A 684 35.91 30.82 4.07
N LYS A 685 36.83 29.91 4.43
CA LYS A 685 37.17 29.51 5.81
C LYS A 685 37.40 30.73 6.70
N LEU A 686 38.45 31.48 6.36
CA LEU A 686 38.93 32.66 7.12
C LEU A 686 37.93 33.83 7.08
N GLU A 687 37.30 34.10 5.93
CA GLU A 687 36.26 35.13 5.80
C GLU A 687 35.08 34.87 6.75
N LYS A 688 34.64 33.60 6.89
CA LYS A 688 33.60 33.24 7.86
C LYS A 688 34.08 33.27 9.33
N GLN A 689 35.38 33.13 9.58
CA GLN A 689 35.94 33.23 10.93
C GLN A 689 36.12 34.70 11.34
N LEU A 690 36.56 35.58 10.44
CA LEU A 690 36.64 37.02 10.70
C LEU A 690 35.24 37.64 10.88
N ALA A 691 34.23 37.19 10.12
CA ALA A 691 32.83 37.59 10.31
C ALA A 691 32.18 37.09 11.63
N ALA A 692 32.94 36.39 12.49
CA ALA A 692 32.53 36.02 13.84
C ALA A 692 33.37 36.70 14.94
N ASP A 693 34.49 37.34 14.58
CA ASP A 693 35.35 38.16 15.45
C ASP A 693 36.07 39.21 14.59
N GLU A 694 35.38 40.32 14.32
CA GLU A 694 35.91 41.40 13.47
C GLU A 694 37.07 42.18 14.13
N SER A 695 37.36 41.93 15.41
CA SER A 695 38.45 42.57 16.15
C SER A 695 39.82 41.92 15.89
N ASN A 696 39.83 40.73 15.31
CA ASN A 696 40.99 39.86 15.24
C ASN A 696 41.98 40.23 14.10
N GLU A 697 42.99 41.02 14.41
CA GLU A 697 44.01 41.45 13.42
C GLU A 697 44.82 40.29 12.83
N ASP A 698 45.07 39.21 13.58
CA ASP A 698 45.75 38.01 13.05
C ASP A 698 44.90 37.30 11.98
N LEU A 699 43.57 37.20 12.17
CA LEU A 699 42.66 36.71 11.13
C LEU A 699 42.64 37.63 9.91
N LYS A 700 42.71 38.96 10.08
CA LYS A 700 42.82 39.91 8.95
C LYS A 700 44.12 39.74 8.18
N ALA A 701 45.25 39.56 8.88
CA ALA A 701 46.54 39.30 8.27
C ALA A 701 46.55 37.97 7.48
N GLN A 702 46.08 36.88 8.10
CA GLN A 702 45.96 35.57 7.44
C GLN A 702 45.01 35.61 6.24
N LEU A 703 43.89 36.33 6.33
CA LEU A 703 42.93 36.49 5.23
C LEU A 703 43.55 37.27 4.07
N LYS A 704 44.33 38.33 4.35
CA LYS A 704 45.07 39.10 3.34
C LYS A 704 46.14 38.25 2.64
N GLU A 705 46.93 37.48 3.39
CA GLU A 705 47.89 36.52 2.82
C GLU A 705 47.18 35.47 1.94
N GLN A 706 46.10 34.87 2.46
CA GLN A 706 45.36 33.82 1.76
C GLN A 706 44.65 34.33 0.50
N LYS A 707 44.29 35.63 0.41
CA LYS A 707 43.84 36.25 -0.86
C LYS A 707 44.95 36.27 -1.91
N THR A 708 46.18 36.68 -1.57
CA THR A 708 47.30 36.66 -2.52
C THR A 708 47.69 35.23 -2.96
N LEU A 709 47.45 34.22 -2.11
CA LEU A 709 47.62 32.81 -2.48
C LEU A 709 46.52 32.30 -3.43
N VAL A 710 45.29 32.78 -3.30
CA VAL A 710 44.22 32.52 -4.28
C VAL A 710 44.55 33.17 -5.63
N GLU A 711 45.00 34.42 -5.65
CA GLU A 711 45.39 35.12 -6.89
C GLU A 711 46.54 34.42 -7.60
N LYS A 712 47.59 33.98 -6.87
CA LYS A 712 48.70 33.20 -7.44
C LYS A 712 48.24 31.84 -7.98
N ALA A 713 47.32 31.15 -7.30
CA ALA A 713 46.77 29.88 -7.77
C ALA A 713 45.85 30.07 -9.00
N GLN A 714 45.10 31.18 -9.05
CA GLN A 714 44.25 31.55 -10.19
C GLN A 714 45.12 31.86 -11.41
N ALA A 715 46.13 32.73 -11.27
CA ALA A 715 47.07 33.06 -12.34
C ALA A 715 47.78 31.80 -12.87
N ALA A 716 48.27 30.92 -11.99
CA ALA A 716 48.90 29.66 -12.39
C ALA A 716 47.93 28.71 -13.14
N PHE A 717 46.66 28.64 -12.73
CA PHE A 717 45.63 27.91 -13.46
C PHE A 717 45.36 28.53 -14.83
N ASP A 718 45.19 29.84 -14.91
CA ASP A 718 44.85 30.53 -16.15
C ASP A 718 45.99 30.53 -17.17
N THR A 719 47.26 30.61 -16.75
CA THR A 719 48.42 30.42 -17.63
C THR A 719 48.40 29.01 -18.26
N LEU A 720 48.30 27.96 -17.43
CA LEU A 720 48.23 26.56 -17.90
C LEU A 720 46.97 26.24 -18.73
N ASN A 721 45.93 27.10 -18.64
CA ASN A 721 44.69 27.00 -19.40
C ASN A 721 44.80 27.74 -20.76
N ALA A 722 45.56 28.85 -20.80
CA ALA A 722 45.86 29.60 -22.02
C ALA A 722 46.73 28.78 -23.00
N ASP A 723 47.73 28.05 -22.49
CA ASP A 723 48.61 27.15 -23.26
C ASP A 723 47.88 26.01 -23.99
N THR A 724 46.56 25.86 -23.81
CA THR A 724 45.73 24.87 -24.51
C THR A 724 44.98 25.44 -25.73
N LYS A 725 45.26 26.68 -26.15
CA LYS A 725 44.50 27.40 -27.19
C LYS A 725 45.33 28.02 -28.33
N ASP A 726 46.28 27.29 -28.94
CA ASP A 726 46.81 27.69 -30.26
C ASP A 726 47.46 26.56 -31.07
N VAL A 727 46.67 25.90 -31.94
CA VAL A 727 47.13 25.25 -33.21
C VAL A 727 45.95 25.27 -34.19
N ALA A 728 46.18 25.68 -35.45
CA ALA A 728 45.14 25.78 -36.48
C ALA A 728 44.93 24.47 -37.29
N THR A 729 43.80 24.40 -38.01
CA THR A 729 43.40 23.27 -38.88
C THR A 729 44.26 23.14 -40.14
N PRO A 730 44.36 21.92 -40.71
CA PRO A 730 43.54 21.67 -41.91
C PRO A 730 42.85 20.29 -42.00
N ALA A 731 41.65 20.32 -42.60
CA ALA A 731 40.98 19.26 -43.36
C ALA A 731 41.19 17.75 -43.00
N SER A 732 40.37 17.22 -42.08
CA SER A 732 39.71 15.91 -42.26
C SER A 732 38.46 15.80 -41.36
N LYS A 733 37.50 14.93 -41.72
CA LYS A 733 36.24 14.72 -40.97
C LYS A 733 36.30 13.46 -40.09
N PRO A 734 36.26 13.57 -38.74
CA PRO A 734 35.72 12.53 -37.88
C PRO A 734 34.22 12.76 -37.61
N LYS A 735 33.43 11.68 -37.51
CA LYS A 735 32.02 11.76 -37.07
C LYS A 735 31.96 11.82 -35.54
N ILE A 736 31.12 12.69 -35.00
CA ILE A 736 30.76 12.66 -33.57
C ILE A 736 29.57 11.70 -33.39
N GLN A 737 29.69 10.74 -32.48
CA GLN A 737 28.54 10.06 -31.89
C GLN A 737 28.23 10.74 -30.56
N VAL A 738 27.05 11.34 -30.42
CA VAL A 738 26.60 11.94 -29.16
C VAL A 738 26.13 10.81 -28.24
N ASN A 739 26.75 10.68 -27.07
CA ASN A 739 26.42 9.62 -26.13
C ASN A 739 25.32 10.06 -25.15
N SER A 740 24.47 9.12 -24.71
CA SER A 740 23.23 9.41 -23.98
C SER A 740 23.46 10.22 -22.68
N ASP A 741 24.60 10.03 -22.03
CA ASP A 741 24.87 10.58 -20.70
C ASP A 741 25.31 12.05 -20.71
N ASP A 742 25.89 12.57 -21.80
CA ASP A 742 26.20 14.00 -21.91
C ASP A 742 24.92 14.85 -22.01
N LEU A 743 23.90 14.34 -22.70
CA LEU A 743 22.59 14.99 -22.76
C LEU A 743 21.84 14.95 -21.41
N LYS A 744 21.96 13.84 -20.67
CA LYS A 744 21.45 13.76 -19.28
C LYS A 744 22.16 14.76 -18.37
N LYS A 745 23.49 14.84 -18.48
CA LYS A 745 24.33 15.74 -17.68
C LYS A 745 23.97 17.20 -17.91
N ALA A 746 23.84 17.65 -19.17
CA ALA A 746 23.41 19.01 -19.48
C ALA A 746 22.02 19.35 -18.90
N LYS A 747 21.08 18.40 -18.90
CA LYS A 747 19.75 18.57 -18.26
C LYS A 747 19.84 18.66 -16.73
N ILE A 748 20.73 17.89 -16.09
CA ILE A 748 20.97 17.95 -14.65
C ILE A 748 21.63 19.28 -14.25
N ASP A 749 22.66 19.71 -14.99
CA ASP A 749 23.38 20.97 -14.74
C ASP A 749 22.42 22.18 -14.84
N LEU A 750 21.53 22.20 -15.85
CA LEU A 750 20.47 23.21 -16.01
C LEU A 750 19.47 23.21 -14.84
N ALA A 751 19.02 22.03 -14.39
CA ALA A 751 18.08 21.90 -13.28
C ALA A 751 18.72 22.37 -11.95
N MET A 752 19.99 22.06 -11.73
CA MET A 752 20.76 22.51 -10.56
C MET A 752 20.97 24.02 -10.54
N ALA A 753 21.31 24.63 -11.68
CA ALA A 753 21.41 26.09 -11.82
C ALA A 753 20.06 26.77 -11.50
N SER A 754 18.98 26.33 -12.15
CA SER A 754 17.62 26.87 -11.96
C SER A 754 17.13 26.77 -10.51
N THR A 755 17.44 25.66 -9.83
CA THR A 755 17.07 25.43 -8.42
C THR A 755 17.84 26.36 -7.47
N LYS A 756 19.14 26.58 -7.74
CA LYS A 756 19.97 27.49 -6.96
C LYS A 756 19.57 28.95 -7.14
N LEU A 757 19.18 29.34 -8.35
CA LEU A 757 18.64 30.66 -8.68
C LEU A 757 17.33 30.92 -7.94
N LYS A 758 16.38 29.97 -7.95
CA LYS A 758 15.15 30.05 -7.12
C LYS A 758 15.44 30.24 -5.63
N LYS A 759 16.49 29.59 -5.10
CA LYS A 759 16.90 29.78 -3.70
C LYS A 759 17.44 31.19 -3.43
N LEU A 760 18.26 31.75 -4.34
CA LEU A 760 18.76 33.12 -4.22
C LEU A 760 17.64 34.16 -4.33
N HIS A 761 16.66 34.00 -5.23
CA HIS A 761 15.47 34.85 -5.27
C HIS A 761 14.66 34.79 -3.96
N LYS A 762 14.51 33.60 -3.35
CA LYS A 762 13.86 33.49 -2.03
C LYS A 762 14.65 34.20 -0.92
N GLN A 763 15.97 34.26 -1.02
CA GLN A 763 16.80 35.00 -0.06
C GLN A 763 16.75 36.52 -0.31
N LEU A 764 16.71 36.98 -1.57
CA LEU A 764 16.53 38.41 -1.88
C LEU A 764 15.17 38.92 -1.39
N ALA A 765 14.10 38.12 -1.54
CA ALA A 765 12.78 38.42 -0.99
C ALA A 765 12.74 38.49 0.56
N GLN A 766 13.78 37.99 1.25
CA GLN A 766 13.94 38.08 2.70
C GLN A 766 14.93 39.19 3.12
N THR A 767 15.69 39.77 2.20
CA THR A 767 16.66 40.85 2.46
C THR A 767 16.87 41.70 1.20
N PRO A 768 15.91 42.57 0.83
CA PRO A 768 15.88 43.23 -0.49
C PRO A 768 17.07 44.15 -0.79
N GLU A 769 17.71 44.68 0.24
CA GLU A 769 18.82 45.63 0.14
C GLU A 769 20.19 44.96 -0.03
N SER A 770 20.28 43.62 0.05
CA SER A 770 21.57 42.92 -0.07
C SER A 770 22.06 42.84 -1.52
N ASP A 771 22.94 43.76 -1.90
CA ASP A 771 23.58 43.79 -3.21
C ASP A 771 24.44 42.54 -3.50
N ASP A 772 25.01 41.91 -2.47
CA ASP A 772 25.69 40.61 -2.60
C ASP A 772 24.76 39.49 -3.10
N ILE A 773 23.48 39.51 -2.71
CA ILE A 773 22.49 38.53 -3.19
C ILE A 773 22.10 38.87 -4.62
N LYS A 774 21.92 40.15 -4.96
CA LYS A 774 21.66 40.62 -6.35
C LYS A 774 22.79 40.21 -7.30
N ALA A 775 24.05 40.43 -6.91
CA ALA A 775 25.23 40.01 -7.68
C ALA A 775 25.30 38.48 -7.86
N GLN A 776 24.96 37.70 -6.83
CA GLN A 776 24.88 36.24 -6.92
C GLN A 776 23.74 35.75 -7.83
N ILE A 777 22.61 36.46 -7.91
CA ILE A 777 21.52 36.18 -8.85
C ILE A 777 22.02 36.36 -10.29
N THR A 778 22.58 37.53 -10.63
CA THR A 778 23.13 37.81 -11.97
C THR A 778 24.18 36.77 -12.39
N GLN A 779 25.03 36.33 -11.45
CA GLN A 779 26.01 35.27 -11.70
C GLN A 779 25.36 33.89 -11.96
N GLN A 780 24.24 33.56 -11.31
CA GLN A 780 23.52 32.30 -11.56
C GLN A 780 22.60 32.35 -12.78
N GLU A 781 22.08 33.52 -13.17
CA GLU A 781 21.40 33.71 -14.46
C GLU A 781 22.35 33.43 -15.64
N ALA A 782 23.58 33.97 -15.59
CA ALA A 782 24.61 33.66 -16.58
C ALA A 782 24.96 32.15 -16.61
N ALA A 783 25.04 31.50 -15.45
CA ALA A 783 25.31 30.05 -15.37
C ALA A 783 24.14 29.20 -15.91
N GLN A 784 22.90 29.62 -15.70
CA GLN A 784 21.73 28.96 -16.30
C GLN A 784 21.72 29.13 -17.82
N ALA A 785 22.09 30.31 -18.33
CA ALA A 785 22.18 30.58 -19.77
C ALA A 785 23.24 29.72 -20.48
N ASP A 786 24.43 29.53 -19.90
CA ASP A 786 25.45 28.63 -20.46
C ASP A 786 24.98 27.16 -20.44
N ALA A 787 24.37 26.71 -19.34
CA ALA A 787 23.83 25.35 -19.24
C ALA A 787 22.73 25.09 -20.28
N GLN A 788 21.85 26.07 -20.53
CA GLN A 788 20.83 26.01 -21.57
C GLN A 788 21.45 25.98 -22.97
N ALA A 789 22.36 26.91 -23.29
CA ALA A 789 23.04 26.95 -24.59
C ALA A 789 23.86 25.68 -24.89
N ARG A 790 24.37 25.02 -23.84
CA ARG A 790 25.05 23.72 -23.94
C ARG A 790 24.08 22.56 -24.21
N LEU A 791 22.91 22.57 -23.58
CA LEU A 791 21.84 21.61 -23.85
C LEU A 791 21.32 21.74 -25.30
N ASP A 792 21.11 22.97 -25.78
CA ASP A 792 20.60 23.23 -27.13
C ASP A 792 21.61 22.83 -28.22
N LYS A 793 22.91 23.07 -27.98
CA LYS A 793 23.99 22.55 -28.85
C LYS A 793 24.03 21.02 -28.92
N LEU A 794 23.66 20.31 -27.84
CA LEU A 794 23.58 18.85 -27.82
C LEU A 794 22.31 18.32 -28.48
N ASN A 795 21.17 19.02 -28.35
CA ASN A 795 19.94 18.68 -29.07
C ASN A 795 20.14 18.81 -30.59
N ASN A 796 20.69 19.94 -31.05
CA ASN A 796 20.88 20.26 -32.47
C ASN A 796 21.91 19.36 -33.19
N ALA A 797 22.65 18.52 -32.44
CA ALA A 797 23.65 17.60 -33.00
C ALA A 797 23.06 16.26 -33.49
N ASN A 798 21.77 15.96 -33.23
CA ASN A 798 21.16 14.68 -33.58
C ASN A 798 20.57 14.60 -35.02
N ASP A 799 20.24 15.74 -35.65
CA ASP A 799 19.40 15.77 -36.87
C ASP A 799 20.17 15.73 -38.21
N ALA A 800 21.27 14.95 -38.33
CA ALA A 800 22.11 15.00 -39.53
C ALA A 800 22.82 13.70 -39.96
N THR A 801 22.15 12.82 -40.74
CA THR A 801 22.81 12.10 -41.86
C THR A 801 21.81 11.58 -42.91
N PRO A 802 21.99 11.84 -44.23
CA PRO A 802 21.14 11.29 -45.30
C PRO A 802 21.76 10.07 -46.02
N ILE A 803 20.91 9.19 -46.57
CA ILE A 803 21.24 8.17 -47.59
C ILE A 803 20.12 8.17 -48.64
N SER A 804 20.44 7.93 -49.92
CA SER A 804 19.50 8.09 -51.04
C SER A 804 19.46 6.89 -51.99
N LYS A 805 18.26 6.57 -52.52
CA LYS A 805 17.94 6.50 -53.97
C LYS A 805 16.52 5.96 -54.22
N ALA A 806 15.75 6.73 -55.02
CA ALA A 806 14.69 6.34 -55.98
C ALA A 806 13.60 5.30 -55.58
N ARG A 807 12.30 5.48 -55.92
CA ARG A 807 11.63 6.38 -56.89
C ARG A 807 10.16 6.62 -56.47
N VAL A 808 9.53 7.64 -57.07
CA VAL A 808 8.10 8.04 -56.97
C VAL A 808 7.79 8.87 -55.71
N ALA A 809 6.95 9.90 -55.87
CA ALA A 809 6.70 10.98 -54.90
C ALA A 809 5.29 10.85 -54.24
N PRO A 810 5.01 11.55 -53.12
CA PRO A 810 4.53 12.94 -53.24
C PRO A 810 4.99 13.96 -52.15
N ILE A 811 4.92 15.24 -52.54
CA ILE A 811 4.64 16.50 -51.78
C ILE A 811 5.05 16.60 -50.27
N PRO A 812 5.95 17.53 -49.89
CA PRO A 812 6.29 17.84 -48.50
C PRO A 812 5.82 19.23 -48.00
N ALA A 813 4.52 19.48 -47.86
CA ALA A 813 4.00 20.78 -47.35
C ALA A 813 4.11 20.97 -45.81
N SER A 814 4.69 20.00 -45.09
CA SER A 814 4.67 19.91 -43.62
C SER A 814 5.56 20.93 -42.90
N ASP A 815 6.78 21.14 -43.37
CA ASP A 815 7.86 21.62 -42.48
C ASP A 815 8.13 23.13 -42.56
N GLU A 816 7.70 23.79 -43.64
CA GLU A 816 7.70 25.26 -43.73
C GLU A 816 6.60 25.85 -42.84
N VAL A 817 5.40 25.24 -42.83
CA VAL A 817 4.32 25.55 -41.89
C VAL A 817 4.79 25.38 -40.42
N LYS A 818 5.60 24.36 -40.11
CA LYS A 818 6.20 24.21 -38.76
C LYS A 818 7.16 25.34 -38.43
N LYS A 819 8.09 25.69 -39.34
CA LYS A 819 9.05 26.78 -39.13
C LYS A 819 8.35 28.12 -38.91
N ALA A 820 7.34 28.45 -39.72
CA ALA A 820 6.57 29.68 -39.56
C ALA A 820 5.79 29.71 -38.24
N LYS A 821 5.17 28.59 -37.82
CA LYS A 821 4.50 28.47 -36.50
C LYS A 821 5.47 28.66 -35.33
N ILE A 822 6.70 28.16 -35.43
CA ILE A 822 7.74 28.37 -34.42
C ILE A 822 8.19 29.84 -34.38
N ALA A 823 8.39 30.47 -35.54
CA ALA A 823 8.77 31.88 -35.63
C ALA A 823 7.71 32.81 -34.99
N PHE A 824 6.43 32.63 -35.35
CA PHE A 824 5.32 33.38 -34.74
C PHE A 824 5.19 33.12 -33.23
N ALA A 825 5.33 31.87 -32.78
CA ALA A 825 5.30 31.54 -31.35
C ALA A 825 6.45 32.22 -30.57
N MET A 826 7.64 32.34 -31.16
CA MET A 826 8.78 33.04 -30.53
C MET A 826 8.57 34.56 -30.52
N ALA A 827 8.10 35.16 -31.62
CA ALA A 827 7.82 36.60 -31.70
C ALA A 827 6.74 37.03 -30.69
N SER A 828 5.57 36.35 -30.71
CA SER A 828 4.47 36.62 -29.78
C SER A 828 4.83 36.41 -28.30
N THR A 829 5.78 35.51 -28.00
CA THR A 829 6.32 35.32 -26.65
C THR A 829 7.27 36.45 -26.23
N LYS A 830 8.12 36.95 -27.13
CA LYS A 830 8.91 38.17 -26.86
C LYS A 830 7.99 39.36 -26.57
N LEU A 831 6.99 39.57 -27.44
CA LEU A 831 6.03 40.67 -27.35
C LEU A 831 5.33 40.67 -25.98
N LYS A 832 4.74 39.55 -25.55
CA LYS A 832 4.08 39.46 -24.24
C LYS A 832 5.03 39.71 -23.06
N LYS A 833 6.32 39.38 -23.20
CA LYS A 833 7.33 39.67 -22.16
C LYS A 833 7.73 41.16 -22.13
N ALA A 834 7.71 41.86 -23.27
CA ALA A 834 7.90 43.31 -23.33
C ALA A 834 6.65 44.06 -22.83
N GLN A 835 5.46 43.64 -23.24
CA GLN A 835 4.18 44.20 -22.77
C GLN A 835 4.03 44.08 -21.25
N LYS A 836 4.40 42.93 -20.64
CA LYS A 836 4.38 42.80 -19.18
C LYS A 836 5.36 43.77 -18.49
N LYS A 837 6.56 43.97 -19.05
CA LYS A 837 7.51 44.98 -18.53
C LYS A 837 6.98 46.40 -18.66
N LEU A 838 6.29 46.72 -19.74
CA LEU A 838 5.65 48.03 -19.93
C LEU A 838 4.45 48.24 -18.97
N ALA A 839 3.77 47.17 -18.56
CA ALA A 839 2.77 47.23 -17.49
C ALA A 839 3.38 47.34 -16.08
N GLU A 840 4.66 46.97 -15.91
CA GLU A 840 5.43 47.13 -14.68
C GLU A 840 6.15 48.49 -14.58
N ASP A 841 6.28 49.22 -15.70
CA ASP A 841 6.93 50.54 -15.83
C ASP A 841 6.30 51.35 -16.98
N SER A 842 5.15 51.98 -16.70
CA SER A 842 4.22 52.52 -17.71
C SER A 842 4.71 53.75 -18.47
N ASP A 843 5.70 54.47 -17.96
CA ASP A 843 6.19 55.74 -18.55
C ASP A 843 7.46 55.56 -19.37
N ASN A 844 8.04 54.36 -19.36
CA ASN A 844 9.29 54.05 -20.03
C ASN A 844 9.13 53.98 -21.56
N GLN A 845 9.45 55.09 -22.24
CA GLN A 845 9.31 55.21 -23.69
C GLN A 845 10.10 54.12 -24.45
N ALA A 846 11.28 53.74 -23.99
CA ALA A 846 12.07 52.68 -24.64
C ALA A 846 11.38 51.29 -24.57
N LEU A 847 10.54 51.04 -23.57
CA LEU A 847 9.67 49.85 -23.52
C LEU A 847 8.45 49.99 -24.44
N LYS A 848 7.91 51.20 -24.63
CA LYS A 848 6.82 51.48 -25.61
C LYS A 848 7.30 51.21 -27.03
N ASP A 849 8.41 51.81 -27.42
CA ASP A 849 9.03 51.65 -28.75
C ASP A 849 9.43 50.18 -29.01
N GLN A 850 9.91 49.47 -27.97
CA GLN A 850 10.22 48.03 -28.04
C GLN A 850 8.95 47.16 -28.18
N VAL A 851 7.84 47.52 -27.51
CA VAL A 851 6.56 46.82 -27.69
C VAL A 851 6.02 47.02 -29.10
N GLU A 852 6.02 48.24 -29.64
CA GLU A 852 5.57 48.53 -31.01
C GLU A 852 6.42 47.79 -32.06
N THR A 853 7.74 47.79 -31.89
CA THR A 853 8.66 47.02 -32.75
C THR A 853 8.36 45.51 -32.70
N LEU A 854 8.10 44.96 -31.52
CA LEU A 854 7.77 43.54 -31.35
C LEU A 854 6.34 43.19 -31.80
N GLN A 855 5.39 44.15 -31.79
CA GLN A 855 4.08 44.00 -32.42
C GLN A 855 4.26 43.85 -33.93
N LYS A 856 5.10 44.66 -34.55
CA LYS A 856 5.42 44.56 -35.97
C LYS A 856 6.14 43.25 -36.33
N GLU A 857 7.20 42.84 -35.60
CA GLU A 857 7.82 41.51 -35.79
C GLU A 857 6.80 40.37 -35.70
N THR A 858 5.85 40.46 -34.76
CA THR A 858 4.82 39.44 -34.54
C THR A 858 3.78 39.42 -35.66
N ALA A 859 3.37 40.58 -36.18
CA ALA A 859 2.45 40.70 -37.31
C ALA A 859 3.07 40.21 -38.62
N GLU A 860 4.34 40.53 -38.88
CA GLU A 860 5.08 40.03 -40.05
C GLU A 860 5.27 38.51 -39.99
N ALA A 861 5.60 37.95 -38.81
CA ALA A 861 5.68 36.50 -38.61
C ALA A 861 4.32 35.79 -38.76
N GLN A 862 3.21 36.43 -38.37
CA GLN A 862 1.86 35.91 -38.57
C GLN A 862 1.46 35.95 -40.05
N SER A 863 1.71 37.07 -40.74
CA SER A 863 1.42 37.21 -42.18
C SER A 863 2.20 36.19 -43.02
N ALA A 864 3.48 35.95 -42.70
CA ALA A 864 4.29 34.92 -43.34
C ALA A 864 3.73 33.50 -43.08
N LEU A 865 3.22 33.22 -41.87
CA LEU A 865 2.56 31.96 -41.56
C LEU A 865 1.25 31.80 -42.36
N ASP A 866 0.39 32.81 -42.37
CA ASP A 866 -0.90 32.75 -43.06
C ASP A 866 -0.71 32.57 -44.56
N ALA A 867 0.22 33.30 -45.19
CA ALA A 867 0.56 33.17 -46.61
C ALA A 867 1.01 31.74 -46.97
N ILE A 868 1.84 31.09 -46.14
CA ILE A 868 2.26 29.69 -46.34
C ILE A 868 1.08 28.72 -46.19
N THR A 869 0.03 29.08 -45.43
CA THR A 869 -1.18 28.25 -45.27
C THR A 869 -2.31 28.53 -46.27
N GLN A 870 -2.20 29.57 -47.11
CA GLN A 870 -3.26 30.01 -48.05
C GLN A 870 -2.87 29.90 -49.54
N ALA A 871 -1.85 29.11 -49.89
CA ALA A 871 -1.49 28.87 -51.30
C ALA A 871 -2.60 28.07 -52.05
N PRO A 872 -3.22 28.61 -53.12
CA PRO A 872 -4.33 27.95 -53.81
C PRO A 872 -3.85 27.00 -54.93
N THR A 873 -4.65 25.96 -55.21
CA THR A 873 -4.55 25.17 -56.45
C THR A 873 -5.23 25.90 -57.62
N PRO A 874 -4.67 25.86 -58.84
CA PRO A 874 -5.18 26.64 -59.98
C PRO A 874 -6.48 26.07 -60.57
N GLU A 875 -7.51 26.90 -60.51
CA GLU A 875 -8.48 27.26 -61.56
C GLU A 875 -8.65 26.36 -62.80
N LEU A 876 -9.90 26.03 -63.09
CA LEU A 876 -10.39 25.69 -64.44
C LEU A 876 -11.82 26.24 -64.60
N ALA A 877 -12.01 27.11 -65.60
CA ALA A 877 -13.26 27.78 -65.95
C ALA A 877 -13.19 28.20 -67.45
N PRO A 878 -14.28 28.66 -68.08
CA PRO A 878 -15.69 28.69 -67.65
C PRO A 878 -16.61 27.91 -68.63
N GLU A 879 -17.93 27.84 -68.35
CA GLU A 879 -18.96 28.43 -69.25
C GLU A 879 -20.38 28.38 -68.64
N THR A 880 -21.32 29.06 -69.30
CA THR A 880 -22.58 29.59 -68.74
C THR A 880 -23.82 28.74 -69.05
N LYS A 881 -24.82 28.70 -68.14
CA LYS A 881 -26.17 29.35 -68.32
C LYS A 881 -27.26 28.94 -67.30
N ASN A 882 -28.09 29.95 -67.00
CA ASN A 882 -29.54 30.01 -66.72
C ASN A 882 -30.28 28.94 -65.86
N GLU A 883 -30.80 29.43 -64.72
CA GLU A 883 -32.24 29.58 -64.37
C GLU A 883 -33.25 28.40 -64.34
N ALA A 884 -34.17 28.52 -63.37
CA ALA A 884 -35.60 28.15 -63.37
C ALA A 884 -36.10 26.80 -62.80
N ASP A 885 -36.88 26.93 -61.72
CA ASP A 885 -38.27 26.45 -61.52
C ASP A 885 -38.69 24.97 -61.33
N VAL A 886 -39.38 24.77 -60.19
CA VAL A 886 -40.77 24.25 -60.02
C VAL A 886 -41.10 22.76 -60.33
N ASP A 887 -41.15 22.00 -59.23
CA ASP A 887 -42.31 21.19 -58.75
C ASP A 887 -42.71 19.83 -59.41
N THR A 888 -43.53 19.09 -58.65
CA THR A 888 -44.39 17.93 -58.98
C THR A 888 -43.81 16.53 -59.23
N GLN A 889 -43.83 15.74 -58.14
CA GLN A 889 -44.58 14.48 -57.97
C GLN A 889 -44.38 13.24 -58.90
N ALA A 890 -44.19 12.09 -58.20
CA ALA A 890 -44.80 10.76 -58.43
C ALA A 890 -44.10 9.68 -59.32
N LYS A 891 -43.85 8.51 -58.67
CA LYS A 891 -43.94 7.10 -59.13
C LYS A 891 -43.19 6.68 -60.41
N ASP A 892 -42.40 5.59 -60.44
CA ASP A 892 -42.78 4.21 -60.12
C ASP A 892 -41.56 3.27 -59.86
N ASN A 893 -41.81 1.99 -59.55
CA ASN A 893 -40.77 0.98 -59.23
C ASN A 893 -40.15 0.30 -60.47
N ALA A 894 -38.82 0.18 -60.51
CA ALA A 894 -38.09 -0.78 -61.36
C ALA A 894 -36.75 -1.25 -60.74
N ASN A 895 -36.28 -2.42 -61.17
CA ASN A 895 -35.28 -3.27 -60.52
C ASN A 895 -33.79 -2.88 -60.75
N GLN A 896 -32.93 -3.33 -59.81
CA GLN A 896 -31.54 -3.77 -59.99
C GLN A 896 -30.46 -2.82 -60.55
N ALA A 897 -29.54 -2.39 -59.67
CA ALA A 897 -28.09 -2.45 -59.88
C ALA A 897 -27.36 -2.45 -58.52
N VAL A 898 -26.08 -2.83 -58.49
CA VAL A 898 -25.22 -2.87 -57.28
C VAL A 898 -24.04 -1.91 -57.46
N GLU A 899 -23.71 -1.10 -56.45
CA GLU A 899 -22.35 -0.97 -55.85
C GLU A 899 -22.12 0.33 -55.03
N ALA A 900 -21.16 0.24 -54.11
CA ALA A 900 -20.34 1.33 -53.53
C ALA A 900 -21.00 2.58 -52.91
N SER A 901 -21.38 2.50 -51.63
CA SER A 901 -21.31 3.66 -50.72
C SER A 901 -19.88 3.84 -50.18
N PRO A 902 -19.38 5.08 -49.96
CA PRO A 902 -18.00 5.31 -49.52
C PRO A 902 -17.77 4.89 -48.06
N ASN A 903 -16.68 4.16 -47.82
CA ASN A 903 -16.29 3.68 -46.50
C ASN A 903 -15.57 4.80 -45.72
N ILE A 904 -16.33 5.59 -44.95
CA ILE A 904 -15.83 6.73 -44.15
C ILE A 904 -14.67 6.26 -43.26
N SER A 905 -13.51 6.91 -43.38
CA SER A 905 -12.29 6.38 -42.79
C SER A 905 -12.26 6.61 -41.27
N LYS A 906 -11.71 5.63 -40.53
CA LYS A 906 -11.46 5.77 -39.08
C LYS A 906 -10.55 6.94 -38.73
N ASP A 907 -9.80 7.48 -39.69
CA ASP A 907 -8.95 8.65 -39.48
C ASP A 907 -9.68 9.98 -39.64
N GLU A 908 -10.84 10.03 -40.31
CA GLU A 908 -11.72 11.21 -40.32
C GLU A 908 -12.44 11.39 -38.98
N LEU A 909 -13.00 10.32 -38.43
CA LEU A 909 -13.57 10.34 -37.07
C LEU A 909 -12.52 10.71 -36.01
N LYS A 910 -11.25 10.25 -36.15
CA LYS A 910 -10.14 10.72 -35.31
C LYS A 910 -9.83 12.20 -35.51
N LYS A 911 -9.77 12.70 -36.75
CA LYS A 911 -9.52 14.13 -37.03
C LYS A 911 -10.59 15.01 -36.40
N ALA A 912 -11.87 14.65 -36.53
CA ALA A 912 -12.98 15.35 -35.89
C ALA A 912 -12.86 15.31 -34.34
N LYS A 913 -12.56 14.14 -33.75
CA LYS A 913 -12.36 14.02 -32.30
C LYS A 913 -11.17 14.85 -31.79
N ILE A 914 -10.08 14.92 -32.55
CA ILE A 914 -8.92 15.78 -32.23
C ILE A 914 -9.28 17.26 -32.37
N ALA A 915 -10.07 17.65 -33.38
CA ALA A 915 -10.53 19.03 -33.54
C ALA A 915 -11.42 19.47 -32.36
N LEU A 916 -12.36 18.62 -31.94
CA LEU A 916 -13.22 18.86 -30.78
C LEU A 916 -12.41 19.04 -29.48
N VAL A 917 -11.46 18.14 -29.19
CA VAL A 917 -10.57 18.24 -28.03
C VAL A 917 -9.68 19.49 -28.08
N MET A 918 -9.21 19.88 -29.27
CA MET A 918 -8.42 21.11 -29.44
C MET A 918 -9.26 22.39 -29.28
N ALA A 919 -10.53 22.36 -29.69
CA ALA A 919 -11.47 23.46 -29.46
C ALA A 919 -11.80 23.62 -27.97
N SER A 920 -12.16 22.54 -27.27
CA SER A 920 -12.49 22.58 -25.83
C SER A 920 -11.30 22.99 -24.96
N THR A 921 -10.10 22.52 -25.31
CA THR A 921 -8.85 22.91 -24.62
C THR A 921 -8.52 24.39 -24.83
N LYS A 922 -8.81 24.97 -26.00
CA LYS A 922 -8.67 26.42 -26.22
C LYS A 922 -9.72 27.19 -25.41
N LEU A 923 -10.99 26.78 -25.50
CA LEU A 923 -12.11 27.44 -24.83
C LEU A 923 -11.88 27.55 -23.32
N LYS A 924 -11.63 26.42 -22.64
CA LYS A 924 -11.33 26.40 -21.19
C LYS A 924 -10.11 27.25 -20.82
N LYS A 925 -9.14 27.39 -21.73
CA LYS A 925 -7.95 28.23 -21.54
C LYS A 925 -8.21 29.73 -21.74
N VAL A 926 -9.29 30.14 -22.38
CA VAL A 926 -9.70 31.55 -22.47
C VAL A 926 -10.74 31.88 -21.39
N GLN A 927 -11.70 30.98 -21.12
CA GLN A 927 -12.63 31.09 -19.98
C GLN A 927 -11.86 31.28 -18.67
N LYS A 928 -10.82 30.48 -18.40
CA LYS A 928 -9.94 30.67 -17.23
C LYS A 928 -9.21 32.03 -17.20
N LYS A 929 -9.01 32.70 -18.34
CA LYS A 929 -8.44 34.05 -18.36
C LYS A 929 -9.49 35.13 -18.15
N LEU A 930 -10.74 34.87 -18.53
CA LEU A 930 -11.87 35.71 -18.19
C LEU A 930 -12.21 35.60 -16.69
N GLU A 931 -12.00 34.44 -16.06
CA GLU A 931 -12.00 34.29 -14.60
C GLU A 931 -10.90 35.13 -13.91
N GLU A 932 -9.75 35.33 -14.57
CA GLU A 932 -8.63 36.18 -14.09
C GLU A 932 -8.86 37.68 -14.36
N GLU A 933 -9.61 38.04 -15.41
CA GLU A 933 -9.85 39.42 -15.88
C GLU A 933 -11.32 39.61 -16.37
N PRO A 934 -12.32 39.66 -15.48
CA PRO A 934 -13.74 39.50 -15.83
C PRO A 934 -14.36 40.65 -16.64
N GLU A 935 -13.78 41.85 -16.61
CA GLU A 935 -14.25 43.01 -17.40
C GLU A 935 -13.57 43.10 -18.78
N ASN A 936 -12.69 42.15 -19.14
CA ASN A 936 -11.92 42.21 -20.38
C ASN A 936 -12.78 41.75 -21.58
N GLN A 937 -13.39 42.72 -22.27
CA GLN A 937 -14.27 42.51 -23.42
C GLN A 937 -13.64 41.64 -24.54
N ASP A 938 -12.34 41.80 -24.80
CA ASP A 938 -11.64 40.98 -25.81
C ASP A 938 -11.61 39.50 -25.42
N LEU A 939 -11.59 39.17 -24.12
CA LEU A 939 -11.69 37.80 -23.64
C LEU A 939 -13.14 37.28 -23.70
N ILE A 940 -14.13 38.11 -23.38
CA ILE A 940 -15.56 37.78 -23.51
C ILE A 940 -15.90 37.38 -24.95
N ASP A 941 -15.46 38.17 -25.93
CA ASP A 941 -15.78 37.89 -27.34
C ASP A 941 -14.89 36.78 -27.94
N GLN A 942 -13.68 36.55 -27.42
CA GLN A 942 -12.91 35.33 -27.71
C GLN A 942 -13.56 34.06 -27.15
N VAL A 943 -14.20 34.11 -25.98
CA VAL A 943 -14.96 32.98 -25.41
C VAL A 943 -16.13 32.61 -26.33
N LYS A 944 -16.97 33.58 -26.71
CA LYS A 944 -18.08 33.35 -27.67
C LYS A 944 -17.60 32.77 -29.00
N MET A 945 -16.48 33.29 -29.54
CA MET A 945 -15.91 32.79 -30.79
C MET A 945 -15.40 31.34 -30.67
N LEU A 946 -14.87 30.97 -29.51
CA LEU A 946 -14.38 29.60 -29.24
C LEU A 946 -15.52 28.63 -28.89
N GLU A 947 -16.62 29.10 -28.32
CA GLU A 947 -17.85 28.33 -28.12
C GLU A 947 -18.48 27.95 -29.46
N ALA A 948 -18.65 28.89 -30.37
CA ALA A 948 -19.12 28.60 -31.74
C ALA A 948 -18.17 27.66 -32.52
N GLN A 949 -16.85 27.73 -32.27
CA GLN A 949 -15.88 26.77 -32.84
C GLN A 949 -15.98 25.38 -32.20
N HIS A 950 -16.28 25.30 -30.90
CA HIS A 950 -16.50 24.05 -30.18
C HIS A 950 -17.77 23.35 -30.66
N GLU A 951 -18.90 24.06 -30.71
CA GLU A 951 -20.19 23.56 -31.20
C GLU A 951 -20.10 23.06 -32.65
N LYS A 952 -19.40 23.79 -33.53
CA LYS A 952 -19.13 23.37 -34.91
C LYS A 952 -18.20 22.15 -35.01
N ALA A 953 -17.26 21.99 -34.09
CA ALA A 953 -16.43 20.79 -34.02
C ALA A 953 -17.18 19.58 -33.44
N GLN A 954 -18.12 19.83 -32.51
CA GLN A 954 -18.94 18.80 -31.85
C GLN A 954 -19.97 18.23 -32.83
N SER A 955 -20.80 19.07 -33.43
CA SER A 955 -21.74 18.68 -34.49
C SER A 955 -21.06 17.94 -35.67
N SER A 956 -19.85 18.36 -36.06
CA SER A 956 -19.06 17.65 -37.08
C SER A 956 -18.47 16.31 -36.60
N PHE A 957 -18.25 16.11 -35.30
CA PHE A 957 -17.87 14.80 -34.75
C PHE A 957 -19.08 13.88 -34.65
N ASP A 958 -20.22 14.39 -34.16
CA ASP A 958 -21.43 13.61 -33.93
C ASP A 958 -22.05 13.11 -35.25
N ALA A 959 -22.04 13.91 -36.31
CA ALA A 959 -22.47 13.47 -37.65
C ALA A 959 -21.63 12.31 -38.22
N LEU A 960 -20.32 12.27 -37.92
CA LEU A 960 -19.42 11.17 -38.30
C LEU A 960 -19.51 9.96 -37.34
N ASN A 961 -20.14 10.13 -36.18
CA ASN A 961 -20.33 9.10 -35.18
C ASN A 961 -21.66 8.35 -35.40
N VAL A 962 -22.75 9.06 -35.67
CA VAL A 962 -24.08 8.49 -35.99
C VAL A 962 -24.04 7.60 -37.24
N SER A 963 -23.23 7.97 -38.23
CA SER A 963 -23.05 7.21 -39.48
C SER A 963 -22.27 5.88 -39.33
N ASN A 964 -21.80 5.53 -38.12
CA ASN A 964 -21.22 4.22 -37.81
C ASN A 964 -22.21 3.22 -37.15
N ALA A 965 -23.46 3.63 -36.86
CA ALA A 965 -24.46 2.76 -36.24
C ALA A 965 -25.23 1.93 -37.27
N LYS A 966 -25.37 0.62 -37.02
CA LYS A 966 -26.15 -0.32 -37.86
C LYS A 966 -27.55 -0.48 -37.26
N PRO A 967 -28.65 -0.24 -38.01
CA PRO A 967 -29.99 -0.22 -37.45
C PRO A 967 -30.50 -1.63 -37.08
N GLN A 968 -31.29 -1.70 -36.02
CA GLN A 968 -32.21 -2.82 -35.75
C GLN A 968 -33.64 -2.37 -36.04
N THR A 969 -34.43 -3.22 -36.68
CA THR A 969 -35.83 -2.96 -37.05
C THR A 969 -36.78 -3.29 -35.92
N GLU A 970 -37.76 -2.43 -35.70
CA GLU A 970 -38.94 -2.72 -34.89
C GLU A 970 -39.76 -3.88 -35.49
N GLN A 971 -40.45 -4.66 -34.66
CA GLN A 971 -41.56 -5.50 -35.08
C GLN A 971 -42.69 -5.46 -34.06
N SER A 972 -43.91 -5.29 -34.55
CA SER A 972 -45.14 -5.31 -33.77
C SER A 972 -46.02 -6.53 -34.10
N VAL A 973 -46.69 -7.02 -33.06
CA VAL A 973 -47.86 -7.92 -33.01
C VAL A 973 -48.44 -8.44 -34.33
N VAL A 974 -48.43 -9.77 -34.52
CA VAL A 974 -49.58 -10.62 -34.95
C VAL A 974 -49.34 -12.08 -34.46
N THR A 975 -50.41 -12.85 -34.24
CA THR A 975 -50.41 -14.24 -33.73
C THR A 975 -50.15 -15.33 -34.80
N PRO A 976 -49.67 -16.53 -34.41
CA PRO A 976 -49.38 -17.64 -35.34
C PRO A 976 -50.47 -18.72 -35.42
N PRO A 977 -50.50 -19.54 -36.50
CA PRO A 977 -51.12 -20.86 -36.51
C PRO A 977 -50.14 -22.03 -36.84
N VAL A 978 -50.05 -22.96 -35.90
CA VAL A 978 -49.91 -24.44 -36.00
C VAL A 978 -49.48 -25.11 -37.33
N SER A 979 -48.46 -25.98 -37.23
CA SER A 979 -48.21 -27.30 -37.93
C SER A 979 -46.70 -27.48 -38.21
N THR A 980 -45.96 -28.38 -37.56
CA THR A 980 -45.88 -29.86 -37.70
C THR A 980 -45.45 -30.36 -39.08
N GLU A 981 -44.17 -30.75 -39.24
CA GLU A 981 -43.80 -32.17 -39.41
C GLU A 981 -42.27 -32.41 -39.31
N THR A 982 -41.82 -33.66 -39.50
CA THR A 982 -40.44 -34.11 -39.29
C THR A 982 -39.86 -34.77 -40.55
N LYS A 983 -38.55 -34.58 -40.83
CA LYS A 983 -37.59 -35.70 -40.99
C LYS A 983 -36.14 -35.29 -41.29
N SER A 984 -35.28 -36.27 -41.05
CA SER A 984 -33.83 -36.38 -41.22
C SER A 984 -33.31 -36.37 -42.66
N SER A 985 -32.07 -35.91 -42.83
CA SER A 985 -31.09 -36.48 -43.79
C SER A 985 -29.66 -36.19 -43.32
N ASP A 986 -28.77 -37.18 -43.38
CA ASP A 986 -27.36 -37.06 -42.97
C ASP A 986 -26.46 -36.51 -44.08
N GLU A 987 -25.68 -35.47 -43.77
CA GLU A 987 -24.38 -35.18 -44.41
C GLU A 987 -23.41 -34.61 -43.35
N GLU A 988 -22.28 -35.28 -43.09
CA GLU A 988 -21.23 -34.76 -42.20
C GLU A 988 -20.29 -33.78 -42.95
N PRO A 989 -20.25 -32.48 -42.58
CA PRO A 989 -19.22 -31.58 -43.08
C PRO A 989 -17.89 -31.80 -42.33
N LYS A 990 -16.79 -31.91 -43.08
CA LYS A 990 -15.43 -32.06 -42.51
C LYS A 990 -15.03 -30.83 -41.71
N THR A 991 -15.05 -30.92 -40.38
CA THR A 991 -14.57 -29.88 -39.47
C THR A 991 -13.04 -29.77 -39.47
N ILE A 992 -12.52 -28.73 -40.12
CA ILE A 992 -11.15 -28.28 -39.94
C ILE A 992 -11.10 -27.53 -38.61
N LEU A 993 -10.30 -28.02 -37.65
CA LEU A 993 -10.14 -27.40 -36.33
C LEU A 993 -9.64 -25.96 -36.46
N SER A 994 -10.25 -25.04 -35.71
CA SER A 994 -9.91 -23.63 -35.75
C SER A 994 -8.55 -23.33 -35.11
N ASP A 995 -7.96 -22.17 -35.45
CA ASP A 995 -6.75 -21.64 -34.80
C ASP A 995 -6.88 -21.52 -33.27
N VAL A 996 -8.10 -21.41 -32.74
CA VAL A 996 -8.38 -21.34 -31.30
C VAL A 996 -8.29 -22.73 -30.66
N GLU A 997 -8.86 -23.75 -31.30
CA GLU A 997 -8.82 -25.13 -30.83
C GLU A 997 -7.41 -25.73 -30.95
N ILE A 998 -6.68 -25.41 -32.04
CA ILE A 998 -5.27 -25.77 -32.20
C ILE A 998 -4.41 -25.09 -31.12
N LYS A 999 -4.72 -23.85 -30.71
CA LYS A 999 -4.06 -23.21 -29.55
C LYS A 999 -4.41 -23.91 -28.23
N LYS A 1000 -5.65 -24.34 -28.04
CA LYS A 1000 -6.06 -25.10 -26.84
C LYS A 1000 -5.31 -26.43 -26.73
N LEU A 1001 -5.24 -27.21 -27.81
CA LEU A 1001 -4.47 -28.47 -27.89
C LEU A 1001 -2.98 -28.25 -27.63
N LYS A 1002 -2.39 -27.13 -28.09
CA LYS A 1002 -0.99 -26.75 -27.76
C LYS A 1002 -0.76 -26.57 -26.26
N ILE A 1003 -1.71 -25.95 -25.56
CA ILE A 1003 -1.64 -25.70 -24.12
C ILE A 1003 -1.84 -27.02 -23.35
N GLU A 1004 -2.85 -27.82 -23.71
CA GLU A 1004 -3.14 -29.10 -23.05
C GLU A 1004 -1.98 -30.12 -23.20
N ALA A 1005 -1.40 -30.24 -24.39
CA ALA A 1005 -0.22 -31.10 -24.61
C ALA A 1005 1.02 -30.61 -23.81
N ALA A 1006 1.22 -29.30 -23.70
CA ALA A 1006 2.30 -28.72 -22.90
C ALA A 1006 2.12 -28.99 -21.40
N MET A 1007 0.90 -28.86 -20.87
CA MET A 1007 0.59 -29.15 -19.46
C MET A 1007 0.74 -30.65 -19.14
N ALA A 1008 0.28 -31.54 -20.03
CA ALA A 1008 0.46 -32.99 -19.85
C ALA A 1008 1.95 -33.38 -19.80
N LYS A 1009 2.77 -32.84 -20.70
CA LYS A 1009 4.22 -33.06 -20.71
C LYS A 1009 4.92 -32.51 -19.46
N ALA A 1010 4.49 -31.37 -18.95
CA ALA A 1010 5.00 -30.81 -17.69
C ALA A 1010 4.61 -31.68 -16.46
N SER A 1011 3.41 -32.28 -16.47
CA SER A 1011 2.99 -33.22 -15.43
C SER A 1011 3.85 -34.49 -15.42
N ALA A 1012 4.07 -35.11 -16.58
CA ALA A 1012 4.91 -36.31 -16.70
C ALA A 1012 6.34 -36.06 -16.17
N ALA A 1013 7.01 -34.98 -16.60
CA ALA A 1013 8.35 -34.63 -16.14
C ALA A 1013 8.43 -34.32 -14.61
N LYS A 1014 7.32 -33.88 -14.00
CA LYS A 1014 7.25 -33.68 -12.54
C LYS A 1014 7.16 -35.00 -11.79
N ILE A 1015 6.42 -35.98 -12.33
CA ILE A 1015 6.29 -37.33 -11.75
C ILE A 1015 7.55 -38.15 -12.01
N GLU A 1016 8.22 -38.00 -13.16
CA GLU A 1016 9.56 -38.58 -13.43
C GLU A 1016 10.56 -38.25 -12.30
N LYS A 1017 10.54 -37.00 -11.84
CA LYS A 1017 11.41 -36.52 -10.76
C LYS A 1017 11.01 -37.04 -9.38
N ALA A 1018 9.73 -37.41 -9.19
CA ALA A 1018 9.29 -38.14 -8.00
C ALA A 1018 9.73 -39.60 -8.03
N VAL A 1019 9.59 -40.29 -9.18
CA VAL A 1019 10.10 -41.65 -9.40
C VAL A 1019 11.60 -41.74 -9.13
N LYS A 1020 12.41 -40.87 -9.74
CA LYS A 1020 13.86 -40.87 -9.54
C LYS A 1020 14.24 -40.67 -8.06
N ARG A 1021 13.52 -39.80 -7.35
CA ARG A 1021 13.73 -39.60 -5.91
C ARG A 1021 13.27 -40.79 -5.06
N ALA A 1022 12.23 -41.53 -5.48
CA ALA A 1022 11.81 -42.78 -4.83
C ALA A 1022 12.79 -43.94 -5.10
N GLN A 1023 13.44 -43.97 -6.28
CA GLN A 1023 14.53 -44.89 -6.61
C GLN A 1023 15.78 -44.60 -5.74
N GLU A 1024 16.16 -43.33 -5.62
CA GLU A 1024 17.29 -42.88 -4.77
C GLU A 1024 17.09 -43.18 -3.27
N LEU A 1025 15.84 -43.33 -2.82
CA LEU A 1025 15.46 -43.54 -1.42
C LEU A 1025 14.88 -44.93 -1.11
N ALA A 1026 14.81 -45.82 -2.11
CA ALA A 1026 14.28 -47.19 -2.00
C ALA A 1026 12.91 -47.28 -1.29
N LEU A 1027 11.95 -46.42 -1.69
CA LEU A 1027 10.60 -46.38 -1.11
C LEU A 1027 9.68 -47.44 -1.74
N ASP A 1028 8.86 -48.13 -0.94
CA ASP A 1028 7.95 -49.19 -1.42
C ASP A 1028 6.92 -48.70 -2.47
N GLU A 1029 6.50 -47.44 -2.39
CA GLU A 1029 5.59 -46.78 -3.35
C GLU A 1029 6.21 -46.55 -4.75
N LEU A 1030 7.48 -46.91 -4.95
CA LEU A 1030 8.19 -46.74 -6.22
C LEU A 1030 7.47 -47.38 -7.41
N ALA A 1031 6.85 -48.56 -7.22
CA ALA A 1031 6.11 -49.23 -8.29
C ALA A 1031 4.93 -48.37 -8.78
N ASP A 1032 4.12 -47.85 -7.85
CA ASP A 1032 2.94 -47.04 -8.18
C ASP A 1032 3.32 -45.68 -8.76
N LEU A 1033 4.38 -45.03 -8.25
CA LEU A 1033 4.92 -43.81 -8.86
C LEU A 1033 5.43 -44.06 -10.28
N THR A 1034 6.04 -45.23 -10.55
CA THR A 1034 6.52 -45.60 -11.90
C THR A 1034 5.36 -45.85 -12.85
N ASN A 1035 4.30 -46.51 -12.38
CA ASN A 1035 3.06 -46.73 -13.15
C ASN A 1035 2.35 -45.39 -13.46
N GLN A 1036 2.22 -44.50 -12.48
CA GLN A 1036 1.67 -43.15 -12.66
C GLN A 1036 2.50 -42.30 -13.62
N HIS A 1037 3.83 -42.45 -13.61
CA HIS A 1037 4.71 -41.80 -14.57
C HIS A 1037 4.45 -42.30 -16.00
N GLN A 1038 4.39 -43.62 -16.22
CA GLN A 1038 4.10 -44.20 -17.53
C GLN A 1038 2.73 -43.77 -18.08
N ALA A 1039 1.68 -43.80 -17.26
CA ALA A 1039 0.35 -43.34 -17.65
C ALA A 1039 0.33 -41.84 -18.02
N SER A 1040 1.08 -41.01 -17.28
CA SER A 1040 1.22 -39.58 -17.56
C SER A 1040 2.02 -39.30 -18.84
N LEU A 1041 3.04 -40.12 -19.12
CA LEU A 1041 3.83 -40.07 -20.35
C LEU A 1041 2.97 -40.44 -21.57
N ALA A 1042 2.25 -41.56 -21.51
CA ALA A 1042 1.35 -42.00 -22.57
C ALA A 1042 0.27 -40.94 -22.90
N ARG A 1043 -0.32 -40.30 -21.88
CA ARG A 1043 -1.28 -39.20 -22.08
C ARG A 1043 -0.63 -37.96 -22.71
N ALA A 1044 0.61 -37.64 -22.35
CA ALA A 1044 1.35 -36.53 -22.97
C ALA A 1044 1.73 -36.82 -24.43
N GLU A 1045 2.10 -38.06 -24.75
CA GLU A 1045 2.42 -38.52 -26.10
C GLU A 1045 1.16 -38.58 -26.99
N GLN A 1046 0.03 -39.08 -26.47
CA GLN A 1046 -1.25 -39.08 -27.18
C GLN A 1046 -1.73 -37.65 -27.49
N LEU A 1047 -1.63 -36.72 -26.53
CA LEU A 1047 -1.97 -35.31 -26.77
C LEU A 1047 -0.99 -34.63 -27.76
N ALA A 1048 0.30 -35.00 -27.74
CA ALA A 1048 1.27 -34.51 -28.72
C ALA A 1048 1.03 -35.09 -30.13
N ALA A 1049 0.59 -36.34 -30.24
CA ALA A 1049 0.20 -36.97 -31.50
C ALA A 1049 -1.08 -36.34 -32.07
N ASN A 1050 -2.11 -36.15 -31.24
CA ASN A 1050 -3.35 -35.47 -31.60
C ASN A 1050 -3.10 -34.02 -32.04
N LEU A 1051 -2.21 -33.30 -31.35
CA LEU A 1051 -1.75 -31.97 -31.75
C LEU A 1051 -1.00 -31.99 -33.09
N LYS A 1052 -0.15 -33.01 -33.33
CA LYS A 1052 0.59 -33.15 -34.59
C LYS A 1052 -0.35 -33.41 -35.76
N ALA A 1053 -1.34 -34.29 -35.60
CA ALA A 1053 -2.38 -34.57 -36.59
C ALA A 1053 -3.25 -33.32 -36.87
N ALA A 1054 -3.64 -32.57 -35.82
CA ALA A 1054 -4.37 -31.31 -35.97
C ALA A 1054 -3.55 -30.20 -36.68
N ILE A 1055 -2.21 -30.30 -36.72
CA ILE A 1055 -1.33 -29.40 -37.48
C ILE A 1055 -1.06 -29.93 -38.90
N SER A 1056 -1.06 -31.25 -39.15
CA SER A 1056 -0.93 -31.82 -40.50
C SER A 1056 -2.25 -31.89 -41.28
N GLY A 1057 -3.40 -31.70 -40.62
CA GLY A 1057 -4.73 -31.79 -41.23
C GLY A 1057 -5.32 -33.20 -41.25
N GLU A 1058 -4.82 -34.11 -40.41
CA GLU A 1058 -5.24 -35.51 -40.34
C GLU A 1058 -6.21 -35.78 -39.17
N LYS A 1059 -7.03 -36.83 -39.28
CA LYS A 1059 -8.17 -37.08 -38.38
C LYS A 1059 -7.71 -37.50 -36.97
N VAL A 1060 -7.99 -36.64 -35.99
CA VAL A 1060 -7.75 -36.90 -34.56
C VAL A 1060 -8.75 -37.92 -34.02
N THR A 1061 -8.32 -38.80 -33.11
CA THR A 1061 -9.16 -39.79 -32.43
C THR A 1061 -9.00 -39.70 -30.90
N GLN A 1062 -10.10 -39.93 -30.15
CA GLN A 1062 -10.13 -39.89 -28.69
C GLN A 1062 -11.05 -40.96 -28.11
N THR A 1063 -10.52 -41.77 -27.20
CA THR A 1063 -11.27 -42.53 -26.16
C THR A 1063 -10.26 -43.21 -25.23
N ILE A 1064 -10.38 -43.01 -23.91
CA ILE A 1064 -9.79 -43.86 -22.85
C ILE A 1064 -10.76 -43.84 -21.66
N GLU A 1065 -11.08 -45.01 -21.12
CA GLU A 1065 -11.94 -45.19 -19.94
C GLU A 1065 -11.13 -45.20 -18.62
N GLU A 1066 -11.80 -45.06 -17.48
CA GLU A 1066 -11.18 -45.11 -16.14
C GLU A 1066 -11.68 -46.34 -15.36
N SER A 1067 -10.86 -46.92 -14.48
CA SER A 1067 -11.13 -48.20 -13.80
C SER A 1067 -10.92 -48.14 -12.27
N PRO A 1068 -11.56 -49.04 -11.49
CA PRO A 1068 -11.95 -48.74 -10.12
C PRO A 1068 -10.91 -49.05 -9.02
N LYS A 1069 -11.27 -48.66 -7.78
CA LYS A 1069 -10.41 -48.50 -6.61
C LYS A 1069 -10.86 -49.39 -5.42
N PRO A 1070 -9.95 -49.98 -4.63
CA PRO A 1070 -10.28 -50.73 -3.40
C PRO A 1070 -10.35 -49.85 -2.12
N GLU A 1071 -10.92 -50.40 -1.03
CA GLU A 1071 -11.37 -49.68 0.18
C GLU A 1071 -10.76 -50.16 1.54
N PRO A 1072 -10.94 -49.41 2.66
CA PRO A 1072 -10.16 -49.56 3.91
C PRO A 1072 -10.89 -50.24 5.12
N LYS A 1073 -10.28 -50.17 6.31
CA LYS A 1073 -10.84 -50.49 7.65
C LYS A 1073 -10.48 -49.32 8.63
N VAL A 1074 -11.27 -48.75 9.56
CA VAL A 1074 -12.41 -49.16 10.44
C VAL A 1074 -11.92 -49.60 11.84
N SER A 1075 -12.37 -49.08 13.00
CA SER A 1075 -13.19 -47.88 13.36
C SER A 1075 -13.41 -47.67 14.90
N SER A 1076 -13.35 -46.41 15.37
CA SER A 1076 -14.10 -45.77 16.50
C SER A 1076 -13.66 -45.87 17.97
N ALA A 1077 -13.52 -44.70 18.63
CA ALA A 1077 -14.06 -44.30 19.96
C ALA A 1077 -13.57 -42.87 20.34
N SER A 1078 -14.42 -41.97 20.88
CA SER A 1078 -14.07 -40.52 20.92
C SER A 1078 -14.45 -39.63 22.12
N ASP A 1079 -15.54 -39.86 22.88
CA ASP A 1079 -16.11 -38.76 23.68
C ASP A 1079 -15.70 -38.68 25.16
N SER A 1080 -15.28 -39.76 25.80
CA SER A 1080 -14.73 -39.73 27.17
C SER A 1080 -13.38 -38.99 27.26
N ASN A 1081 -12.51 -39.28 26.29
CA ASN A 1081 -11.16 -38.72 26.14
C ASN A 1081 -11.12 -37.19 25.98
N LYS A 1082 -12.24 -36.55 25.60
CA LYS A 1082 -12.37 -35.08 25.64
C LYS A 1082 -12.40 -34.55 27.08
N SER A 1083 -13.05 -35.26 28.00
CA SER A 1083 -13.12 -34.88 29.42
C SER A 1083 -11.75 -34.97 30.07
N LEU A 1084 -11.07 -36.12 29.93
CA LEU A 1084 -9.72 -36.33 30.47
C LEU A 1084 -8.70 -35.32 29.93
N LYS A 1085 -8.83 -34.86 28.68
CA LYS A 1085 -7.98 -33.81 28.11
C LYS A 1085 -8.22 -32.42 28.71
N ILE A 1086 -9.44 -32.12 29.17
CA ILE A 1086 -9.74 -30.88 29.90
C ILE A 1086 -9.18 -30.97 31.32
N GLU A 1087 -9.38 -32.10 32.01
CA GLU A 1087 -8.84 -32.36 33.35
C GLU A 1087 -7.30 -32.33 33.36
N HIS A 1088 -6.65 -32.91 32.35
CA HIS A 1088 -5.20 -32.86 32.15
C HIS A 1088 -4.68 -31.42 32.03
N ALA A 1089 -5.35 -30.60 31.20
CA ALA A 1089 -5.01 -29.20 31.04
C ALA A 1089 -5.18 -28.40 32.36
N MET A 1090 -6.23 -28.69 33.14
CA MET A 1090 -6.48 -28.07 34.44
C MET A 1090 -5.43 -28.48 35.49
N ALA A 1091 -5.11 -29.77 35.61
CA ALA A 1091 -4.06 -30.26 36.51
C ALA A 1091 -2.69 -29.65 36.19
N LYS A 1092 -2.36 -29.55 34.89
CA LYS A 1092 -1.11 -28.94 34.41
C LYS A 1092 -1.06 -27.43 34.66
N ALA A 1093 -2.18 -26.72 34.53
CA ALA A 1093 -2.28 -25.31 34.88
C ALA A 1093 -2.12 -25.08 36.40
N ALA A 1094 -2.67 -25.95 37.24
CA ALA A 1094 -2.50 -25.90 38.70
C ALA A 1094 -1.04 -26.09 39.10
N LEU A 1095 -0.35 -27.11 38.56
CA LEU A 1095 1.09 -27.32 38.80
C LEU A 1095 1.94 -26.11 38.37
N ASN A 1096 1.69 -25.56 37.18
CA ASN A 1096 2.41 -24.38 36.69
C ASN A 1096 2.22 -23.16 37.61
N LYS A 1097 1.06 -23.01 38.28
CA LYS A 1097 0.82 -21.93 39.25
C LYS A 1097 1.70 -22.08 40.49
N VAL A 1098 1.82 -23.28 41.05
CA VAL A 1098 2.71 -23.56 42.22
C VAL A 1098 4.17 -23.35 41.84
N LEU A 1099 4.59 -23.80 40.65
CA LEU A 1099 5.94 -23.56 40.13
C LEU A 1099 6.24 -22.06 39.93
N LEU A 1100 5.25 -21.25 39.54
CA LEU A 1100 5.41 -19.79 39.48
C LEU A 1100 5.62 -19.16 40.86
N SER A 1101 4.89 -19.62 41.89
CA SER A 1101 5.06 -19.16 43.27
C SER A 1101 6.46 -19.49 43.82
N ILE A 1102 6.91 -20.73 43.61
CA ILE A 1102 8.27 -21.16 43.98
C ILE A 1102 9.32 -20.29 43.27
N ARG A 1103 9.18 -20.11 41.95
CA ARG A 1103 10.12 -19.30 41.17
C ARG A 1103 10.14 -17.85 41.62
N ARG A 1104 8.99 -17.27 41.95
CA ARG A 1104 8.91 -15.91 42.50
C ARG A 1104 9.69 -15.78 43.81
N MET A 1105 9.63 -16.77 44.71
CA MET A 1105 10.46 -16.76 45.91
C MET A 1105 11.96 -16.85 45.60
N GLN A 1106 12.37 -17.59 44.56
CA GLN A 1106 13.76 -17.62 44.09
C GLN A 1106 14.21 -16.29 43.50
N ASP A 1107 13.35 -15.65 42.68
CA ASP A 1107 13.60 -14.33 42.08
C ASP A 1107 13.61 -13.21 43.15
N ASP A 1108 12.81 -13.33 44.21
CA ASP A 1108 12.80 -12.47 45.41
C ASP A 1108 13.97 -12.78 46.39
N GLY A 1109 14.84 -13.75 46.06
CA GLY A 1109 16.12 -14.01 46.75
C GLY A 1109 16.10 -15.04 47.89
N ALA A 1110 15.02 -15.80 48.08
CA ALA A 1110 14.95 -16.87 49.07
C ALA A 1110 15.85 -18.07 48.69
N SER A 1111 16.49 -18.69 49.68
CA SER A 1111 17.31 -19.88 49.44
C SER A 1111 16.45 -21.14 49.26
N GLU A 1112 17.03 -22.21 48.70
CA GLU A 1112 16.32 -23.50 48.60
C GLU A 1112 15.94 -24.08 49.97
N ALA A 1113 16.64 -23.71 51.04
CA ALA A 1113 16.27 -24.11 52.41
C ALA A 1113 15.02 -23.35 52.91
N ASP A 1114 14.88 -22.07 52.57
CA ASP A 1114 13.70 -21.26 52.93
C ASP A 1114 12.47 -21.75 52.15
N ILE A 1115 12.64 -22.09 50.87
CA ILE A 1115 11.58 -22.66 50.03
C ILE A 1115 11.18 -24.05 50.54
N ALA A 1116 12.15 -24.88 50.95
CA ALA A 1116 11.91 -26.19 51.56
C ALA A 1116 11.20 -26.11 52.93
N ALA A 1117 11.21 -24.95 53.59
CA ALA A 1117 10.48 -24.68 54.83
C ALA A 1117 9.04 -24.15 54.61
N THR A 1118 8.62 -23.93 53.36
CA THR A 1118 7.22 -23.62 53.01
C THR A 1118 6.44 -24.89 52.63
N ASP A 1119 5.11 -24.78 52.52
CA ASP A 1119 4.26 -25.88 52.03
C ASP A 1119 4.32 -26.07 50.49
N LEU A 1120 4.89 -25.12 49.74
CA LEU A 1120 4.95 -25.14 48.28
C LEU A 1120 5.59 -26.42 47.68
N PRO A 1121 6.65 -27.04 48.25
CA PRO A 1121 7.18 -28.31 47.76
C PRO A 1121 6.21 -29.48 47.95
N GLN A 1122 5.38 -29.45 49.01
CA GLN A 1122 4.35 -30.47 49.22
C GLN A 1122 3.18 -30.25 48.26
N GLU A 1123 2.71 -29.01 48.09
CA GLU A 1123 1.67 -28.66 47.11
C GLU A 1123 2.11 -29.04 45.69
N LYS A 1124 3.36 -28.72 45.33
CA LYS A 1124 3.97 -29.13 44.06
C LYS A 1124 3.92 -30.65 43.87
N ALA A 1125 4.39 -31.41 44.86
CA ALA A 1125 4.39 -32.88 44.78
C ALA A 1125 2.97 -33.47 44.71
N GLU A 1126 1.98 -32.82 45.32
CA GLU A 1126 0.56 -33.17 45.17
C GLU A 1126 0.06 -32.91 43.74
N LYS A 1127 0.38 -31.75 43.14
CA LYS A 1127 -0.06 -31.40 41.78
C LYS A 1127 0.67 -32.22 40.71
N GLU A 1128 1.94 -32.59 40.94
CA GLU A 1128 2.66 -33.56 40.10
C GLU A 1128 2.00 -34.96 40.14
N ARG A 1129 1.55 -35.42 41.31
CA ARG A 1129 0.78 -36.68 41.43
C ARG A 1129 -0.58 -36.60 40.76
N GLN A 1130 -1.32 -35.50 40.92
CA GLN A 1130 -2.62 -35.30 40.29
C GLN A 1130 -2.52 -35.28 38.75
N LEU A 1131 -1.48 -34.63 38.20
CA LEU A 1131 -1.21 -34.66 36.76
C LEU A 1131 -0.87 -36.08 36.27
N ALA A 1132 0.06 -36.77 36.93
CA ALA A 1132 0.47 -38.13 36.56
C ALA A 1132 -0.68 -39.16 36.66
N GLN A 1133 -1.64 -38.96 37.58
CA GLN A 1133 -2.82 -39.80 37.70
C GLN A 1133 -3.76 -39.66 36.49
N VAL A 1134 -3.99 -38.44 36.00
CA VAL A 1134 -4.81 -38.20 34.79
C VAL A 1134 -4.08 -38.70 33.54
N GLU A 1135 -2.76 -38.51 33.43
CA GLU A 1135 -1.95 -39.05 32.34
C GLU A 1135 -2.06 -40.59 32.27
N SER A 1136 -1.95 -41.28 33.42
CA SER A 1136 -2.14 -42.74 33.48
C SER A 1136 -3.56 -43.21 33.13
N GLN A 1137 -4.59 -42.37 33.26
CA GLN A 1137 -5.97 -42.71 32.87
C GLN A 1137 -6.17 -42.56 31.36
N MET A 1138 -5.53 -41.57 30.73
CA MET A 1138 -5.57 -41.39 29.27
C MET A 1138 -4.94 -42.57 28.53
N ASP A 1139 -3.80 -43.08 28.99
CA ASP A 1139 -3.12 -44.24 28.39
C ASP A 1139 -3.96 -45.54 28.50
N GLN A 1140 -4.72 -45.69 29.60
CA GLN A 1140 -5.63 -46.83 29.80
C GLN A 1140 -6.88 -46.74 28.90
N GLU A 1141 -7.41 -45.54 28.63
CA GLU A 1141 -8.47 -45.38 27.64
C GLU A 1141 -8.01 -45.75 26.23
N ASP A 1142 -6.91 -45.16 25.77
CA ASP A 1142 -6.50 -45.30 24.36
C ASP A 1142 -6.05 -46.73 24.03
N THR A 1143 -5.67 -47.54 25.02
CA THR A 1143 -5.52 -49.00 24.89
C THR A 1143 -6.86 -49.75 24.82
N LEU A 1144 -7.85 -49.42 25.67
CA LEU A 1144 -9.20 -50.00 25.62
C LEU A 1144 -9.92 -49.74 24.28
N LYS A 1145 -9.73 -48.55 23.69
CA LYS A 1145 -10.30 -48.21 22.38
C LYS A 1145 -9.78 -49.11 21.26
N ALA A 1146 -8.47 -49.37 21.24
CA ALA A 1146 -7.85 -50.21 20.22
C ALA A 1146 -8.38 -51.66 20.24
N GLU A 1147 -8.82 -52.15 21.40
CA GLU A 1147 -9.45 -53.46 21.54
C GLU A 1147 -10.93 -53.44 21.11
N GLN A 1148 -11.69 -52.43 21.50
CA GLN A 1148 -13.06 -52.22 21.01
C GLN A 1148 -13.11 -52.05 19.47
N GLU A 1149 -12.07 -51.44 18.89
CA GLU A 1149 -11.92 -51.28 17.45
C GLU A 1149 -11.92 -52.60 16.67
N ARG A 1150 -11.59 -53.73 17.30
CA ARG A 1150 -11.65 -55.07 16.68
C ARG A 1150 -13.08 -55.62 16.57
N LEU A 1151 -13.96 -55.29 17.52
CA LEU A 1151 -15.25 -55.96 17.70
C LEU A 1151 -16.37 -55.40 16.82
N ALA A 1152 -16.38 -54.09 16.53
CA ALA A 1152 -17.47 -53.39 15.82
C ALA A 1152 -17.61 -53.70 14.30
N LYS A 1153 -16.99 -54.77 13.79
CA LYS A 1153 -16.77 -55.01 12.34
C LYS A 1153 -17.86 -55.82 11.60
N ARG A 1154 -19.15 -55.68 11.95
CA ARG A 1154 -20.29 -56.36 11.25
C ARG A 1154 -21.49 -55.41 10.96
N GLY A 1155 -22.08 -55.51 9.75
CA GLY A 1155 -23.23 -54.71 9.23
C GLY A 1155 -24.58 -55.48 9.24
N PRO A 1156 -25.61 -55.15 8.40
CA PRO A 1156 -25.55 -55.31 6.92
C PRO A 1156 -26.12 -54.16 6.00
N LEU A 1157 -27.09 -54.37 5.05
CA LEU A 1157 -27.07 -53.73 3.68
C LEU A 1157 -28.37 -53.05 3.05
N THR A 1158 -28.46 -52.92 1.69
CA THR A 1158 -29.47 -52.37 0.67
C THR A 1158 -30.12 -50.93 0.74
N LYS A 1159 -31.01 -50.53 -0.25
CA LYS A 1159 -31.92 -49.31 -0.38
C LYS A 1159 -32.38 -48.81 -1.83
N PRO A 1160 -33.60 -48.19 -2.06
CA PRO A 1160 -34.14 -47.54 -3.34
C PRO A 1160 -34.28 -45.95 -3.52
N VAL A 1161 -35.44 -45.41 -4.04
CA VAL A 1161 -35.78 -44.05 -4.61
C VAL A 1161 -37.31 -43.70 -4.44
N PRO A 1162 -38.00 -42.59 -4.88
CA PRO A 1162 -37.69 -41.34 -5.66
C PRO A 1162 -38.23 -39.99 -5.03
N THR A 1163 -38.86 -39.02 -5.75
CA THR A 1163 -38.34 -37.63 -6.04
C THR A 1163 -39.33 -36.58 -6.66
N ALA A 1164 -39.38 -35.30 -6.18
CA ALA A 1164 -39.89 -34.03 -6.79
C ALA A 1164 -38.98 -32.80 -6.46
N LYS A 1165 -39.25 -31.54 -6.90
CA LYS A 1165 -38.31 -30.37 -6.80
C LYS A 1165 -38.87 -28.94 -6.48
N PRO A 1166 -38.70 -28.40 -5.24
CA PRO A 1166 -38.94 -26.98 -4.87
C PRO A 1166 -37.68 -26.07 -4.53
N LYS A 1167 -37.74 -25.15 -3.52
CA LYS A 1167 -36.77 -24.10 -3.02
C LYS A 1167 -35.33 -24.62 -2.66
N PRO A 1168 -34.39 -23.89 -2.04
CA PRO A 1168 -33.02 -24.41 -1.77
C PRO A 1168 -32.87 -25.70 -0.93
N ASP A 1169 -33.53 -25.83 0.24
CA ASP A 1169 -33.55 -27.09 1.05
C ASP A 1169 -34.59 -28.11 0.55
N ASP A 1170 -35.13 -27.86 -0.63
CA ASP A 1170 -36.26 -28.53 -1.27
C ASP A 1170 -35.81 -29.13 -2.62
N LEU A 1171 -34.92 -28.44 -3.35
CA LEU A 1171 -34.12 -28.94 -4.47
C LEU A 1171 -33.39 -30.23 -4.12
N LEU A 1172 -33.14 -30.45 -2.82
CA LEU A 1172 -32.79 -31.74 -2.21
C LEU A 1172 -33.86 -32.78 -2.58
N PRO A 1173 -33.61 -33.66 -3.57
CA PRO A 1173 -34.65 -34.55 -4.09
C PRO A 1173 -35.27 -35.38 -2.98
N GLU A 1174 -36.60 -35.50 -3.02
CA GLU A 1174 -37.42 -36.10 -1.94
C GLU A 1174 -36.80 -37.37 -1.35
N LEU A 1175 -36.93 -37.48 -0.02
CA LEU A 1175 -36.37 -38.61 0.71
C LEU A 1175 -37.06 -39.92 0.29
N PRO A 1176 -36.32 -40.88 -0.27
CA PRO A 1176 -36.91 -42.15 -0.66
C PRO A 1176 -37.58 -42.88 0.51
N SER A 1177 -38.64 -43.63 0.22
CA SER A 1177 -39.23 -44.58 1.17
C SER A 1177 -38.23 -45.69 1.48
N PHE A 1178 -38.20 -46.11 2.75
CA PHE A 1178 -37.36 -47.20 3.25
C PHE A 1178 -38.14 -48.25 4.04
N GLU A 1179 -39.49 -48.17 4.09
CA GLU A 1179 -40.33 -49.11 4.84
C GLU A 1179 -40.38 -50.52 4.21
N HIS A 1180 -40.15 -50.63 2.90
CA HIS A 1180 -40.22 -51.89 2.14
C HIS A 1180 -38.87 -52.63 2.08
N LEU A 1181 -38.05 -52.46 3.13
CA LEU A 1181 -36.69 -52.99 3.25
C LEU A 1181 -36.52 -53.65 4.61
N ASP A 1182 -35.90 -54.82 4.62
CA ASP A 1182 -35.53 -55.55 5.83
C ASP A 1182 -34.39 -54.84 6.60
N GLU A 1183 -34.00 -55.34 7.78
CA GLU A 1183 -32.89 -54.74 8.55
C GLU A 1183 -31.54 -54.89 7.80
N SER A 1184 -31.35 -56.00 7.08
CA SER A 1184 -30.27 -56.17 6.10
C SER A 1184 -30.51 -55.39 4.79
N GLY A 1185 -31.57 -54.58 4.73
CA GLY A 1185 -31.97 -53.72 3.63
C GLY A 1185 -31.99 -52.21 3.91
N ARG A 1186 -31.79 -51.75 5.16
CA ARG A 1186 -31.68 -50.31 5.52
C ARG A 1186 -30.24 -49.82 5.78
N ALA A 1187 -29.35 -50.64 6.34
CA ALA A 1187 -28.00 -50.19 6.71
C ALA A 1187 -27.02 -49.99 5.53
N ALA A 1188 -27.32 -50.49 4.33
CA ALA A 1188 -26.65 -50.19 3.04
C ALA A 1188 -26.58 -48.68 2.81
N GLU A 1189 -27.70 -48.00 2.60
CA GLU A 1189 -27.61 -46.55 2.41
C GLU A 1189 -27.29 -45.78 3.69
N SER A 1190 -27.44 -46.38 4.88
CA SER A 1190 -26.80 -45.80 6.07
C SER A 1190 -25.27 -45.76 5.88
N LYS A 1191 -24.64 -46.84 5.42
CA LYS A 1191 -23.19 -46.89 5.13
C LYS A 1191 -22.81 -46.06 3.89
N LYS A 1192 -23.54 -46.18 2.79
CA LYS A 1192 -23.28 -45.50 1.51
C LYS A 1192 -23.54 -44.00 1.60
N GLN A 1193 -24.55 -43.52 2.35
CA GLN A 1193 -24.65 -42.08 2.66
C GLN A 1193 -23.65 -41.61 3.72
N LYS A 1194 -23.25 -42.42 4.72
CA LYS A 1194 -22.11 -42.07 5.58
C LYS A 1194 -20.84 -41.82 4.75
N ILE A 1195 -20.59 -42.65 3.74
CA ILE A 1195 -19.48 -42.47 2.79
C ILE A 1195 -19.70 -41.24 1.90
N ALA A 1196 -20.89 -41.06 1.31
CA ALA A 1196 -21.18 -39.91 0.45
C ALA A 1196 -21.06 -38.57 1.19
N ALA A 1197 -21.65 -38.44 2.39
CA ALA A 1197 -21.54 -37.24 3.23
C ALA A 1197 -20.09 -36.95 3.64
N ALA A 1198 -19.30 -37.98 3.95
CA ALA A 1198 -17.87 -37.82 4.25
C ALA A 1198 -17.07 -37.36 3.01
N MET A 1199 -17.36 -37.92 1.82
CA MET A 1199 -16.73 -37.50 0.57
C MET A 1199 -17.13 -36.09 0.16
N ALA A 1200 -18.39 -35.69 0.32
CA ALA A 1200 -18.86 -34.33 0.08
C ALA A 1200 -18.19 -33.33 1.03
N LYS A 1201 -18.12 -33.63 2.34
CA LYS A 1201 -17.38 -32.81 3.31
C LYS A 1201 -15.89 -32.67 2.96
N ALA A 1202 -15.27 -33.74 2.44
CA ALA A 1202 -13.87 -33.71 1.98
C ALA A 1202 -13.69 -32.96 0.64
N LYS A 1203 -14.65 -33.01 -0.29
CA LYS A 1203 -14.70 -32.14 -1.48
C LYS A 1203 -14.76 -30.66 -1.05
N LEU A 1204 -15.66 -30.29 -0.14
CA LEU A 1204 -15.81 -28.91 0.35
C LEU A 1204 -14.53 -28.36 0.96
N MET A 1205 -13.88 -29.12 1.83
CA MET A 1205 -12.61 -28.70 2.43
C MET A 1205 -11.52 -28.45 1.36
N LYS A 1206 -11.48 -29.26 0.29
CA LYS A 1206 -10.55 -29.05 -0.84
C LYS A 1206 -10.94 -27.85 -1.70
N LEU A 1207 -12.22 -27.63 -1.97
CA LEU A 1207 -12.72 -26.49 -2.74
C LEU A 1207 -12.47 -25.17 -1.99
N GLN A 1208 -12.62 -25.16 -0.66
CA GLN A 1208 -12.31 -23.98 0.16
C GLN A 1208 -10.82 -23.64 0.16
N ILE A 1209 -9.94 -24.65 0.27
CA ILE A 1209 -8.48 -24.49 0.10
C ILE A 1209 -8.09 -24.06 -1.34
N ARG A 1210 -8.95 -24.29 -2.33
CA ARG A 1210 -8.77 -23.81 -3.72
C ARG A 1210 -9.23 -22.36 -3.88
N LEU A 1211 -10.38 -22.01 -3.29
CA LEU A 1211 -10.94 -20.65 -3.24
C LEU A 1211 -9.95 -19.63 -2.64
N GLU A 1212 -9.18 -20.04 -1.64
CA GLU A 1212 -8.10 -19.24 -1.02
C GLU A 1212 -6.88 -18.99 -1.93
N LYS A 1213 -6.74 -19.74 -3.03
CA LYS A 1213 -5.53 -19.74 -3.90
C LYS A 1213 -5.78 -19.23 -5.30
N GLU A 1214 -7.01 -19.38 -5.81
CA GLU A 1214 -7.40 -19.07 -7.19
C GLU A 1214 -8.59 -18.09 -7.17
N PRO A 1215 -8.36 -16.82 -6.74
CA PRO A 1215 -9.44 -15.86 -6.50
C PRO A 1215 -10.19 -15.45 -7.76
N ASP A 1216 -9.55 -15.51 -8.93
CA ASP A 1216 -10.19 -15.16 -10.21
C ASP A 1216 -11.26 -16.21 -10.64
N GLU A 1217 -11.17 -17.46 -10.16
CA GLU A 1217 -12.18 -18.50 -10.38
C GLU A 1217 -13.25 -18.55 -9.27
N ALA A 1218 -13.20 -17.65 -8.28
CA ALA A 1218 -13.99 -17.73 -7.05
C ALA A 1218 -15.50 -17.90 -7.26
N LYS A 1219 -16.09 -17.29 -8.29
CA LYS A 1219 -17.53 -17.44 -8.59
C LYS A 1219 -17.90 -18.86 -9.01
N SER A 1220 -17.06 -19.52 -9.81
CA SER A 1220 -17.28 -20.93 -10.20
C SER A 1220 -17.00 -21.90 -9.06
N ILE A 1221 -15.95 -21.66 -8.26
CA ILE A 1221 -15.62 -22.48 -7.09
C ILE A 1221 -16.74 -22.43 -6.04
N ARG A 1222 -17.35 -21.25 -5.81
CA ARG A 1222 -18.52 -21.11 -4.91
C ARG A 1222 -19.73 -21.92 -5.40
N ILE A 1223 -20.09 -21.84 -6.68
CA ILE A 1223 -21.19 -22.63 -7.26
C ILE A 1223 -20.97 -24.12 -7.01
N THR A 1224 -19.78 -24.66 -7.29
CA THR A 1224 -19.46 -26.08 -7.03
C THR A 1224 -19.39 -26.41 -5.52
N MET A 1225 -19.09 -25.46 -4.65
CA MET A 1225 -19.23 -25.66 -3.20
C MET A 1225 -20.71 -25.77 -2.78
N ASP A 1226 -21.61 -25.00 -3.39
CA ASP A 1226 -23.03 -25.05 -3.04
C ASP A 1226 -23.71 -26.31 -3.59
N GLU A 1227 -23.34 -26.77 -4.80
CA GLU A 1227 -23.71 -28.10 -5.32
C GLU A 1227 -23.31 -29.23 -4.35
N VAL A 1228 -22.07 -29.21 -3.85
CA VAL A 1228 -21.57 -30.25 -2.92
C VAL A 1228 -22.14 -30.09 -1.50
N ARG A 1229 -22.54 -28.89 -1.07
CA ARG A 1229 -23.33 -28.69 0.16
C ARG A 1229 -24.70 -29.34 0.04
N ILE A 1230 -25.33 -29.27 -1.12
CA ILE A 1230 -26.60 -29.96 -1.42
C ILE A 1230 -26.39 -31.48 -1.42
N GLU A 1231 -25.34 -32.01 -2.06
CA GLU A 1231 -24.95 -33.44 -1.95
C GLU A 1231 -24.81 -33.87 -0.46
N GLN A 1232 -24.11 -33.09 0.36
CA GLN A 1232 -23.88 -33.41 1.76
C GLN A 1232 -25.17 -33.39 2.58
N LYS A 1233 -25.99 -32.33 2.44
CA LYS A 1233 -27.30 -32.21 3.12
C LYS A 1233 -28.23 -33.36 2.75
N GLN A 1234 -28.29 -33.78 1.48
CA GLN A 1234 -29.18 -34.88 1.07
C GLN A 1234 -28.73 -36.20 1.70
N ALA A 1235 -27.43 -36.50 1.63
CA ALA A 1235 -26.86 -37.69 2.26
C ALA A 1235 -27.15 -37.72 3.78
N GLN A 1236 -27.07 -36.58 4.46
CA GLN A 1236 -27.36 -36.47 5.89
C GLN A 1236 -28.86 -36.61 6.21
N ARG A 1237 -29.78 -36.05 5.42
CA ARG A 1237 -31.24 -36.22 5.63
C ARG A 1237 -31.70 -37.66 5.38
N ILE A 1238 -31.15 -38.33 4.36
CA ILE A 1238 -31.36 -39.78 4.13
C ILE A 1238 -30.83 -40.59 5.32
N LEU A 1239 -29.69 -40.19 5.89
CA LEU A 1239 -29.09 -40.88 7.03
C LEU A 1239 -29.94 -40.78 8.29
N ALA A 1240 -30.52 -39.61 8.57
CA ALA A 1240 -31.45 -39.44 9.69
C ALA A 1240 -32.65 -40.39 9.55
N LYS A 1241 -33.39 -40.31 8.44
CA LYS A 1241 -34.61 -41.11 8.25
C LYS A 1241 -34.37 -42.63 8.22
N LEU A 1242 -33.19 -43.09 7.82
CA LEU A 1242 -32.79 -44.51 7.94
C LEU A 1242 -32.48 -44.95 9.39
N ASN A 1243 -31.99 -44.04 10.22
CA ASN A 1243 -31.82 -44.30 11.66
C ASN A 1243 -33.20 -44.29 12.35
N ASP A 1244 -34.06 -43.31 12.07
CA ASP A 1244 -35.39 -43.17 12.69
C ASP A 1244 -36.26 -44.42 12.43
N LEU A 1245 -36.28 -44.91 11.19
CA LEU A 1245 -36.96 -46.16 10.81
C LEU A 1245 -36.28 -47.43 11.36
N SER A 1246 -35.08 -47.33 11.94
CA SER A 1246 -34.45 -48.43 12.69
C SER A 1246 -34.65 -48.31 14.21
N VAL A 1247 -35.29 -47.23 14.68
CA VAL A 1247 -35.74 -47.04 16.08
C VAL A 1247 -37.22 -47.44 16.19
N GLN A 1248 -38.07 -47.01 15.26
CA GLN A 1248 -39.53 -47.29 15.27
C GLN A 1248 -39.94 -48.78 15.10
N GLU A 1249 -39.00 -49.69 14.91
CA GLU A 1249 -39.23 -51.16 14.94
C GLU A 1249 -38.62 -51.83 16.19
N LYS A 1250 -38.09 -51.04 17.14
CA LYS A 1250 -37.47 -51.52 18.40
C LYS A 1250 -38.21 -51.05 19.66
N ASP A 1251 -39.20 -50.17 19.49
CA ASP A 1251 -40.27 -49.84 20.43
C ASP A 1251 -41.54 -50.65 20.07
#